data_AF-A0A349ETT0-F1
#
_entry.id   AF-A0A349ETT0-F1
#
_cell.length_a   1.000
_cell.length_b   1.000
_cell.length_c   1.000
_cell.angle_alpha   90.00
_cell.angle_beta   90.00
_cell.angle_gamma   90.00
#
_symmetry.space_group_name_H-M   'P 1'
#
loop_
_entity.id
_entity.type
_entity.pdbx_description
1 polymer ?
#
loop_
_entity_poly.entity_id
_entity_poly.type
_entity_poly.pdbx_seq_one_letter_code
_entity_poly.pdbx_strand_id
1 'polypeptide(L)'
;MQKKMIRFLNSIGLSEDIELFDMDFSFVSMNPYDKKQVDMAIEKRTPWNYELLDKFISALNNVSYPYTIRFSYELAPSKEDLMDLFNSYFLSHFYAKPSFTINFDESTSSILLCFSSEQEKENHKSFLKDFSSLLKFLNYSFSIKEIVNNNVTPPLNEKNTQQLEDDNEAKLEENKSTQLSIQEQIQSDREKSKQSGEAELLKEMERNLALMKEQRNSKRVWSIGDYHPYDSIDDLFRAPLSNVDFVGTVFEAESKLSKNGKMRASLSIFDANNAINIRAFEGKRISSEDITWFGNKSLWTRVRVRGALDTDKFTGQRIVVAHYLDKLPPEELRKDNAEEKRVELHLHTTMSNMDAVCTMDKYCAVAKNMGMDAIAVTDHGVVQAFPSAQAAGKKYDMKIIYGSELYMFDLKQKYIFNPAPIPLKKARYCVFDTETTGLSSRYDRIIEFGGILVENGQIVGRLNQYINPEMHIPEESSKVNHITDEMVKDKPTIKEVLPKILEFFGDTILVAHNATFDVGFINAALERVGMPPIKNPIIDTIPISHYLFPEAARHTEGAMLKNLGLRVYNEEEAHEAVYDATALNEGWQEIILRLDKEHPGITHEDLDSLAITMPLDSEKDAPDYEKRKLNFSSFIRHLRPYHCIVLAKNQQGMKDLYKIITQGH
;
A
#
# COMPACT_ATOMS: atom_id res chain seq x y z
N MET A 1 7.75 24.79 18.95
CA MET A 1 6.84 23.74 19.42
C MET A 1 6.63 23.80 20.92
N GLN A 2 5.42 24.16 21.35
CA GLN A 2 4.92 24.13 22.70
C GLN A 2 4.77 22.69 23.22
N LYS A 3 4.92 22.49 24.53
CA LYS A 3 4.79 21.18 25.19
C LYS A 3 3.46 20.45 24.90
N LYS A 4 2.38 21.19 24.63
CA LYS A 4 1.06 20.61 24.30
C LYS A 4 1.06 19.95 22.91
N MET A 5 1.70 20.57 21.91
CA MET A 5 1.80 20.02 20.56
C MET A 5 2.66 18.76 20.54
N ILE A 6 3.81 18.78 21.22
CA ILE A 6 4.69 17.60 21.38
C ILE A 6 3.91 16.40 21.98
N ARG A 7 3.10 16.64 23.02
CA ARG A 7 2.26 15.60 23.62
C ARG A 7 1.19 15.07 22.66
N PHE A 8 0.59 15.93 21.85
CA PHE A 8 -0.39 15.53 20.84
C PHE A 8 0.26 14.66 19.76
N LEU A 9 1.37 15.10 19.17
CA LEU A 9 2.12 14.33 18.16
C LEU A 9 2.55 12.96 18.69
N ASN A 10 3.07 12.90 19.92
CA ASN A 10 3.37 11.64 20.59
C ASN A 10 2.14 10.75 20.75
N SER A 11 0.98 11.32 21.11
CA SER A 11 -0.25 10.55 21.33
C SER A 11 -0.84 9.95 20.05
N ILE A 12 -0.54 10.53 18.89
CA ILE A 12 -1.01 10.03 17.59
C ILE A 12 0.03 9.18 16.85
N GLY A 13 1.18 8.91 17.48
CA GLY A 13 2.21 8.01 16.95
C GLY A 13 3.33 8.67 16.14
N LEU A 14 3.49 10.00 16.22
CA LEU A 14 4.53 10.76 15.50
C LEU A 14 5.71 11.14 16.42
N SER A 15 6.11 10.26 17.34
CA SER A 15 7.15 10.55 18.33
C SER A 15 8.57 10.64 17.77
N GLU A 16 8.85 9.96 16.67
CA GLU A 16 10.17 9.96 16.01
C GLU A 16 10.30 11.11 14.98
N ASP A 17 9.18 11.66 14.50
CA ASP A 17 9.13 12.69 13.45
C ASP A 17 8.88 14.11 13.99
N ILE A 18 8.88 14.33 15.32
CA ILE A 18 8.47 15.62 15.93
C ILE A 18 9.27 16.80 15.37
N GLU A 19 10.55 16.61 15.10
CA GLU A 19 11.46 17.64 14.60
C GLU A 19 11.15 18.06 13.16
N LEU A 20 10.42 17.24 12.40
CA LEU A 20 10.02 17.53 11.02
C LEU A 20 8.79 18.44 10.94
N PHE A 21 8.04 18.61 12.04
CA PHE A 21 6.84 19.44 12.07
C PHE A 21 7.13 20.84 12.63
N ASP A 22 6.80 21.87 11.86
CA ASP A 22 6.98 23.28 12.20
C ASP A 22 5.65 23.94 12.62
N MET A 23 4.87 23.25 13.45
CA MET A 23 3.52 23.68 13.85
C MET A 23 3.29 23.70 15.35
N ASP A 24 2.31 24.49 15.78
CA ASP A 24 1.90 24.64 17.16
C ASP A 24 0.39 24.87 17.28
N PHE A 25 -0.20 24.61 18.45
CA PHE A 25 -1.61 24.94 18.69
C PHE A 25 -1.75 26.45 18.91
N SER A 26 -2.51 27.11 18.04
CA SER A 26 -3.01 28.46 18.32
C SER A 26 -4.23 28.42 19.25
N PHE A 27 -5.02 27.34 19.16
CA PHE A 27 -6.15 27.10 20.05
C PHE A 27 -6.42 25.59 20.22
N VAL A 28 -6.75 25.17 21.44
CA VAL A 28 -7.28 23.83 21.71
C VAL A 28 -8.26 23.89 22.87
N SER A 29 -9.51 23.49 22.64
CA SER A 29 -10.53 23.40 23.69
C SER A 29 -11.55 22.31 23.39
N MET A 30 -12.29 21.88 24.42
CA MET A 30 -13.51 21.11 24.18
C MET A 30 -14.56 22.00 23.52
N ASN A 31 -15.33 21.45 22.59
CA ASN A 31 -16.39 22.18 21.92
C ASN A 31 -17.46 22.58 22.94
N PRO A 32 -17.90 23.87 22.95
CA PRO A 32 -18.85 24.36 23.96
C PRO A 32 -20.25 23.75 23.82
N TYR A 33 -20.60 23.22 22.65
CA TYR A 33 -21.89 22.60 22.35
C TYR A 33 -21.84 21.06 22.43
N ASP A 34 -20.69 20.44 22.11
CA ASP A 34 -20.44 19.01 22.28
C ASP A 34 -19.20 18.75 23.15
N LYS A 35 -19.42 18.38 24.41
CA LYS A 35 -18.34 18.10 25.37
C LYS A 35 -17.50 16.85 25.01
N LYS A 36 -17.88 16.07 24.00
CA LYS A 36 -17.09 14.94 23.51
C LYS A 36 -16.18 15.32 22.33
N GLN A 37 -16.38 16.49 21.73
CA GLN A 37 -15.59 16.96 20.60
C GLN A 37 -14.48 17.92 21.05
N VAL A 38 -13.30 17.79 20.45
CA VAL A 38 -12.17 18.69 20.67
C VAL A 38 -11.95 19.56 19.43
N ASP A 39 -11.99 20.87 19.61
CA ASP A 39 -11.71 21.83 18.54
C ASP A 39 -10.25 22.30 18.62
N MET A 40 -9.53 22.14 17.52
CA MET A 40 -8.12 22.45 17.39
C MET A 40 -7.91 23.48 16.28
N ALA A 41 -7.11 24.50 16.57
CA ALA A 41 -6.52 25.37 15.57
C ALA A 41 -5.00 25.21 15.64
N ILE A 42 -4.40 24.89 14.50
CA ILE A 42 -2.97 24.61 14.35
C ILE A 42 -2.38 25.73 13.49
N GLU A 43 -1.38 26.40 14.02
CA GLU A 43 -0.58 27.38 13.32
C GLU A 43 0.72 26.72 12.85
N LYS A 44 0.98 26.76 11.55
CA LYS A 44 2.18 26.20 10.92
C LYS A 44 3.05 27.34 10.38
N ARG A 45 4.38 27.21 10.48
CA ARG A 45 5.28 28.26 9.97
C ARG A 45 5.30 28.28 8.44
N THR A 46 5.44 27.12 7.82
CA THR A 46 5.50 26.95 6.36
C THR A 46 4.27 26.21 5.81
N PRO A 47 3.99 26.30 4.50
CA PRO A 47 3.03 25.44 3.81
C PRO A 47 3.33 23.93 3.95
N TRP A 48 2.37 23.07 3.60
CA TRP A 48 2.53 21.62 3.71
C TRP A 48 3.24 21.04 2.49
N ASN A 49 4.31 20.27 2.72
CA ASN A 49 4.72 19.23 1.77
C ASN A 49 3.78 18.03 1.92
N TYR A 50 3.40 17.42 0.81
CA TYR A 50 2.52 16.25 0.78
C TYR A 50 3.04 15.08 1.64
N GLU A 51 4.35 14.80 1.65
CA GLU A 51 4.88 13.66 2.41
C GLU A 51 4.62 13.78 3.93
N LEU A 52 4.90 14.97 4.49
CA LEU A 52 4.61 15.25 5.90
C LEU A 52 3.11 15.35 6.17
N LEU A 53 2.34 15.85 5.19
CA LEU A 53 0.88 15.93 5.28
C LEU A 53 0.24 14.53 5.32
N ASP A 54 0.71 13.61 4.49
CA ASP A 54 0.22 12.24 4.40
C ASP A 54 0.50 11.47 5.70
N LYS A 55 1.73 11.61 6.23
CA LYS A 55 2.08 11.11 7.58
C LYS A 55 1.17 11.69 8.66
N PHE A 56 0.90 13.00 8.63
CA PHE A 56 0.03 13.65 9.61
C PHE A 56 -1.42 13.18 9.51
N ILE A 57 -2.01 13.17 8.32
CA ILE A 57 -3.39 12.71 8.08
C ILE A 57 -3.54 11.24 8.48
N SER A 58 -2.56 10.38 8.13
CA SER A 58 -2.56 8.98 8.53
C SER A 58 -2.52 8.80 10.05
N ALA A 59 -1.71 9.60 10.74
CA ALA A 59 -1.62 9.59 12.20
C ALA A 59 -2.92 10.07 12.88
N LEU A 60 -3.71 10.95 12.25
CA LEU A 60 -5.00 11.39 12.80
C LEU A 60 -6.00 10.24 12.99
N ASN A 61 -5.84 9.11 12.28
CA ASN A 61 -6.65 7.90 12.49
C ASN A 61 -6.50 7.33 13.92
N ASN A 62 -5.41 7.66 14.62
CA ASN A 62 -5.18 7.23 16.01
C ASN A 62 -5.93 8.10 17.03
N VAL A 63 -6.62 9.17 16.60
CA VAL A 63 -7.42 10.01 17.51
C VAL A 63 -8.74 9.33 17.85
N SER A 64 -8.90 8.93 19.11
CA SER A 64 -10.05 8.15 19.59
C SER A 64 -11.30 8.97 19.96
N TYR A 65 -11.27 10.28 19.75
CA TYR A 65 -12.35 11.21 20.09
C TYR A 65 -12.73 12.09 18.89
N PRO A 66 -14.00 12.54 18.78
CA PRO A 66 -14.41 13.48 17.74
C PRO A 66 -13.58 14.77 17.79
N TYR A 67 -13.18 15.28 16.62
CA TYR A 67 -12.36 16.49 16.57
C TYR A 67 -12.68 17.38 15.35
N THR A 68 -12.32 18.66 15.46
CA THR A 68 -12.16 19.54 14.29
C THR A 68 -10.75 20.12 14.30
N ILE A 69 -10.16 20.26 13.10
CA ILE A 69 -8.85 20.89 12.91
C ILE A 69 -9.03 22.02 11.90
N ARG A 70 -8.43 23.17 12.21
CA ARG A 70 -8.27 24.29 11.27
C ARG A 70 -6.82 24.73 11.25
N PHE A 71 -6.32 25.07 10.05
CA PHE A 71 -4.95 25.54 9.87
C PHE A 71 -4.88 27.05 9.65
N SER A 72 -3.84 27.65 10.22
CA SER A 72 -3.33 28.98 9.89
C SER A 72 -1.84 28.88 9.57
N TYR A 73 -1.33 29.80 8.77
CA TYR A 73 0.06 29.78 8.31
C TYR A 73 0.74 31.11 8.56
N GLU A 74 1.96 31.09 9.11
CA GLU A 74 2.79 32.30 9.22
C GLU A 74 3.24 32.77 7.82
N LEU A 75 3.66 31.83 6.97
CA LEU A 75 3.92 32.05 5.55
C LEU A 75 2.73 31.55 4.74
N ALA A 76 2.03 32.47 4.06
CA ALA A 76 0.94 32.12 3.17
C ALA A 76 1.43 31.20 2.04
N PRO A 77 0.67 30.18 1.64
CA PRO A 77 1.07 29.26 0.59
C PRO A 77 1.26 29.98 -0.74
N SER A 78 2.39 29.72 -1.40
CA SER A 78 2.71 30.27 -2.72
C SER A 78 2.15 29.39 -3.84
N LYS A 79 2.30 29.86 -5.08
CA LYS A 79 1.96 29.05 -6.27
C LYS A 79 2.86 27.81 -6.39
N GLU A 80 4.12 27.89 -5.97
CA GLU A 80 5.08 26.79 -6.05
C GLU A 80 4.69 25.69 -5.07
N ASP A 81 4.37 26.06 -3.82
CA ASP A 81 3.90 25.13 -2.78
C ASP A 81 2.63 24.37 -3.22
N LEU A 82 1.70 25.10 -3.87
CA LEU A 82 0.47 24.50 -4.38
C LEU A 82 0.72 23.49 -5.52
N MET A 83 1.64 23.82 -6.43
CA MET A 83 1.99 22.95 -7.56
C MET A 83 2.75 21.72 -7.08
N ASP A 84 3.66 21.88 -6.12
CA ASP A 84 4.39 20.77 -5.51
C ASP A 84 3.45 19.85 -4.72
N LEU A 85 2.51 20.42 -3.97
CA LEU A 85 1.46 19.67 -3.28
C LEU A 85 0.57 18.90 -4.27
N PHE A 86 0.12 19.55 -5.36
CA PHE A 86 -0.68 18.90 -6.39
C PHE A 86 0.08 17.76 -7.08
N ASN A 87 1.32 18.01 -7.51
CA ASN A 87 2.13 17.02 -8.22
C ASN A 87 2.43 15.80 -7.33
N SER A 88 2.77 16.04 -6.07
CA SER A 88 3.05 14.96 -5.11
C SER A 88 1.78 14.17 -4.76
N TYR A 89 0.65 14.85 -4.59
CA TYR A 89 -0.65 14.22 -4.38
C TYR A 89 -1.11 13.42 -5.61
N PHE A 90 -0.87 13.93 -6.81
CA PHE A 90 -1.18 13.21 -8.05
C PHE A 90 -0.30 11.97 -8.21
N LEU A 91 1.01 12.11 -7.95
CA LEU A 91 1.96 11.02 -8.02
C LEU A 91 1.61 9.89 -7.04
N SER A 92 1.14 10.21 -5.83
CA SER A 92 0.73 9.20 -4.86
C SER A 92 -0.54 8.45 -5.26
N HIS A 93 -1.44 9.08 -6.00
CA HIS A 93 -2.70 8.47 -6.44
C HIS A 93 -2.55 7.64 -7.72
N PHE A 94 -1.71 8.10 -8.65
CA PHE A 94 -1.62 7.51 -10.00
C PHE A 94 -0.26 6.88 -10.32
N TYR A 95 0.74 7.02 -9.45
CA TYR A 95 2.12 6.56 -9.67
C TYR A 95 2.72 7.01 -11.01
N ALA A 96 2.23 8.14 -11.52
CA ALA A 96 2.61 8.71 -12.80
C ALA A 96 2.53 10.24 -12.75
N LYS A 97 3.21 10.91 -13.67
CA LYS A 97 3.05 12.35 -13.87
C LYS A 97 1.72 12.65 -14.59
N PRO A 98 1.07 13.79 -14.32
CA PRO A 98 -0.14 14.21 -15.03
C PRO A 98 0.06 14.19 -16.54
N SER A 99 -0.87 13.58 -17.27
CA SER A 99 -0.88 13.58 -18.74
C SER A 99 -1.40 14.88 -19.35
N PHE A 100 -2.05 15.72 -18.52
CA PHE A 100 -2.60 17.02 -18.87
C PHE A 100 -1.71 18.18 -18.40
N THR A 101 -1.84 19.34 -19.03
CA THR A 101 -1.05 20.53 -18.67
C THR A 101 -1.67 21.25 -17.47
N ILE A 102 -0.83 21.68 -16.54
CA ILE A 102 -1.22 22.42 -15.34
C ILE A 102 -0.66 23.83 -15.47
N ASN A 103 -1.54 24.84 -15.40
CA ASN A 103 -1.18 26.24 -15.36
C ASN A 103 -1.72 26.89 -14.08
N PHE A 104 -1.17 28.05 -13.69
CA PHE A 104 -1.67 28.82 -12.57
C PHE A 104 -2.15 30.20 -13.03
N ASP A 105 -3.38 30.55 -12.67
CA ASP A 105 -3.96 31.87 -12.93
C ASP A 105 -3.76 32.75 -11.69
N GLU A 106 -2.77 33.65 -11.76
CA GLU A 106 -2.43 34.60 -10.68
C GLU A 106 -3.57 35.58 -10.38
N SER A 107 -4.46 35.86 -11.34
CA SER A 107 -5.55 36.83 -11.15
C SER A 107 -6.69 36.27 -10.30
N THR A 108 -6.88 34.95 -10.31
CA THR A 108 -7.96 34.27 -9.59
C THR A 108 -7.47 33.25 -8.57
N SER A 109 -6.16 33.21 -8.30
CA SER A 109 -5.51 32.22 -7.42
C SER A 109 -6.01 30.81 -7.70
N SER A 110 -6.02 30.40 -8.97
CA SER A 110 -6.65 29.16 -9.41
C SER A 110 -5.69 28.28 -10.21
N ILE A 111 -5.71 26.98 -9.95
CA ILE A 111 -5.05 25.97 -10.77
C ILE A 111 -5.92 25.72 -12.00
N LEU A 112 -5.36 25.92 -13.19
CA LEU A 112 -5.97 25.64 -14.48
C LEU A 112 -5.48 24.27 -14.97
N LEU A 113 -6.38 23.30 -15.04
CA LEU A 113 -6.09 21.96 -15.56
C LEU A 113 -6.58 21.85 -17.00
N CYS A 114 -5.64 21.77 -17.94
CA CYS A 114 -5.92 21.73 -19.37
C CYS A 114 -5.86 20.29 -19.88
N PHE A 115 -7.02 19.64 -19.99
CA PHE A 115 -7.17 18.29 -20.51
C PHE A 115 -7.19 18.26 -22.04
N SER A 116 -6.70 17.17 -22.62
CA SER A 116 -6.69 16.92 -24.06
C SER A 116 -8.06 16.46 -24.60
N SER A 117 -8.91 15.91 -23.73
CA SER A 117 -10.27 15.45 -24.09
C SER A 117 -11.22 15.47 -22.88
N GLU A 118 -12.54 15.53 -23.12
CA GLU A 118 -13.55 15.38 -22.06
C GLU A 118 -13.48 14.01 -21.37
N GLN A 119 -13.02 12.97 -22.09
CA GLN A 119 -12.81 11.64 -21.50
C GLN A 119 -11.68 11.65 -20.46
N GLU A 120 -10.55 12.32 -20.77
CA GLU A 120 -9.44 12.46 -19.84
C GLU A 120 -9.84 13.26 -18.59
N LYS A 121 -10.65 14.30 -18.77
CA LYS A 121 -11.20 15.10 -17.66
C LYS A 121 -12.13 14.27 -16.76
N GLU A 122 -13.07 13.51 -17.34
CA GLU A 122 -13.99 12.69 -16.55
C GLU A 122 -13.26 11.59 -15.75
N ASN A 123 -12.17 11.03 -16.31
CA ASN A 123 -11.32 10.06 -15.61
C ASN A 123 -10.68 10.63 -14.32
N HIS A 124 -10.41 11.94 -14.25
CA HIS A 124 -9.74 12.57 -13.10
C HIS A 124 -10.71 13.29 -12.16
N LYS A 125 -12.01 13.32 -12.46
CA LYS A 125 -13.01 14.09 -11.71
C LYS A 125 -13.14 13.72 -10.24
N SER A 126 -13.04 12.43 -9.90
CA SER A 126 -13.06 11.99 -8.49
C SER A 126 -11.85 12.53 -7.74
N PHE A 127 -10.67 12.35 -8.32
CA PHE A 127 -9.41 12.85 -7.76
C PHE A 127 -9.43 14.38 -7.55
N LEU A 128 -9.94 15.15 -8.51
CA LEU A 128 -10.03 16.61 -8.37
C LEU A 128 -10.98 17.05 -7.25
N LYS A 129 -12.07 16.30 -7.04
CA LYS A 129 -12.99 16.54 -5.94
C LYS A 129 -12.32 16.24 -4.58
N ASP A 130 -11.51 15.20 -4.51
CA ASP A 130 -10.78 14.83 -3.31
C ASP A 130 -9.67 15.84 -3.01
N PHE A 131 -8.92 16.28 -4.03
CA PHE A 131 -7.93 17.35 -3.88
C PHE A 131 -8.57 18.69 -3.50
N SER A 132 -9.74 19.04 -4.05
CA SER A 132 -10.48 20.24 -3.64
C SER A 132 -10.92 20.17 -2.17
N SER A 133 -11.29 18.98 -1.69
CA SER A 133 -11.60 18.73 -0.28
C SER A 133 -10.34 18.87 0.59
N LEU A 134 -9.19 18.40 0.11
CA LEU A 134 -7.90 18.56 0.78
C LEU A 134 -7.51 20.04 0.93
N LEU A 135 -7.62 20.84 -0.14
CA LEU A 135 -7.32 22.28 -0.08
C LEU A 135 -8.21 23.01 0.96
N LYS A 136 -9.49 22.63 1.05
CA LYS A 136 -10.40 23.15 2.08
C LYS A 136 -9.99 22.72 3.48
N PHE A 137 -9.61 21.46 3.66
CA PHE A 137 -9.09 20.96 4.94
C PHE A 137 -7.84 21.72 5.39
N LEU A 138 -6.92 21.97 4.45
CA LEU A 138 -5.70 22.75 4.66
C LEU A 138 -5.95 24.26 4.83
N ASN A 139 -7.17 24.75 4.61
CA ASN A 139 -7.49 26.18 4.59
C ASN A 139 -6.66 26.97 3.54
N TYR A 140 -6.42 26.36 2.37
CA TYR A 140 -5.77 27.01 1.23
C TYR A 140 -6.81 27.76 0.40
N SER A 141 -6.52 29.02 0.05
CA SER A 141 -7.45 29.92 -0.65
C SER A 141 -7.54 29.68 -2.17
N PHE A 142 -6.96 28.59 -2.67
CA PHE A 142 -6.90 28.29 -4.10
C PHE A 142 -8.13 27.53 -4.60
N SER A 143 -8.47 27.73 -5.87
CA SER A 143 -9.55 27.01 -6.54
C SER A 143 -9.05 26.23 -7.76
N ILE A 144 -9.79 25.20 -8.18
CA ILE A 144 -9.44 24.37 -9.34
C ILE A 144 -10.40 24.74 -10.48
N LYS A 145 -9.86 25.00 -11.66
CA LYS A 145 -10.61 25.25 -12.90
C LYS A 145 -10.17 24.25 -13.95
N GLU A 146 -11.14 23.65 -14.63
CA GLU A 146 -10.91 22.63 -15.65
C GLU A 146 -11.18 23.21 -17.03
N ILE A 147 -10.24 23.01 -17.96
CA ILE A 147 -10.31 23.45 -19.36
C ILE A 147 -10.07 22.22 -20.25
N VAL A 148 -10.82 22.10 -21.34
CA VAL A 148 -10.57 21.07 -22.38
C VAL A 148 -10.14 21.77 -23.66
N ASN A 149 -8.92 21.49 -24.12
CA ASN A 149 -8.36 22.12 -25.31
C ASN A 149 -8.93 21.48 -26.59
N ASN A 150 -9.87 22.16 -27.26
CA ASN A 150 -10.18 21.92 -28.66
C ASN A 150 -9.27 22.79 -29.52
N ASN A 151 -8.17 22.24 -30.05
CA ASN A 151 -7.29 22.77 -31.10
C ASN A 151 -7.26 24.30 -31.31
N VAL A 152 -6.22 24.97 -30.79
CA VAL A 152 -5.61 26.15 -31.46
C VAL A 152 -4.09 26.10 -31.28
N THR A 153 -3.37 26.06 -32.40
CA THR A 153 -1.90 26.19 -32.52
C THR A 153 -1.43 27.63 -32.27
N PRO A 154 -0.17 27.85 -31.85
CA PRO A 154 0.31 29.11 -31.28
C PRO A 154 0.90 30.06 -32.33
N PRO A 155 1.25 31.30 -31.93
CA PRO A 155 2.48 31.89 -32.42
C PRO A 155 3.45 32.30 -31.30
N LEU A 156 4.73 32.19 -31.66
CA LEU A 156 5.95 32.46 -30.92
C LEU A 156 6.26 33.95 -30.76
N ASN A 157 6.89 34.22 -29.61
CA ASN A 157 8.01 35.12 -29.33
C ASN A 157 7.92 36.66 -29.44
N GLU A 158 8.24 37.23 -28.27
CA GLU A 158 9.35 38.18 -28.00
C GLU A 158 8.99 39.62 -27.57
N LYS A 159 9.25 39.82 -26.28
CA LYS A 159 10.06 40.89 -25.66
C LYS A 159 9.42 42.26 -25.37
N ASN A 160 9.39 42.53 -24.05
CA ASN A 160 10.00 43.68 -23.36
C ASN A 160 9.38 45.08 -23.61
N THR A 161 9.19 45.98 -22.64
CA THR A 161 9.30 46.05 -21.18
C THR A 161 8.70 47.42 -20.80
N GLN A 162 8.26 47.59 -19.55
CA GLN A 162 8.30 48.86 -18.77
C GLN A 162 7.41 50.02 -19.28
N GLN A 163 6.84 50.94 -18.49
CA GLN A 163 6.80 51.26 -17.07
C GLN A 163 5.78 52.42 -16.91
N LEU A 164 5.15 52.50 -15.72
CA LEU A 164 4.86 53.71 -14.93
C LEU A 164 4.03 54.83 -15.59
N GLU A 165 2.80 55.03 -15.13
CA GLU A 165 2.40 55.97 -14.05
C GLU A 165 2.18 57.40 -14.55
N ASP A 166 0.94 57.82 -14.32
CA ASP A 166 0.50 59.09 -13.76
C ASP A 166 0.41 60.40 -14.58
N ASP A 167 -0.77 60.97 -14.32
CA ASP A 167 -1.15 62.37 -14.28
C ASP A 167 -1.45 63.13 -15.58
N ASN A 168 -2.76 63.14 -15.86
CA ASN A 168 -3.58 64.35 -15.78
C ASN A 168 -2.80 65.67 -15.89
N GLU A 169 -3.06 66.43 -16.96
CA GLU A 169 -3.64 67.75 -16.75
C GLU A 169 -4.36 68.23 -18.01
N ALA A 170 -5.64 68.48 -17.82
CA ALA A 170 -6.53 69.08 -18.80
C ALA A 170 -6.05 70.48 -19.18
N LYS A 171 -6.15 70.82 -20.47
CA LYS A 171 -6.53 72.16 -20.93
C LYS A 171 -7.24 72.09 -22.28
N LEU A 172 -8.56 72.26 -22.20
CA LEU A 172 -9.41 73.07 -23.07
C LEU A 172 -8.81 73.55 -24.41
N GLU A 173 -9.31 73.00 -25.52
CA GLU A 173 -10.28 73.63 -26.43
C GLU A 173 -10.33 72.84 -27.75
N GLU A 174 -11.45 72.19 -28.07
CA GLU A 174 -12.02 72.14 -29.43
C GLU A 174 -13.36 71.40 -29.44
N ASN A 175 -14.44 72.18 -29.40
CA ASN A 175 -15.82 71.71 -29.55
C ASN A 175 -16.36 72.21 -30.89
N LYS A 176 -16.33 71.39 -31.96
CA LYS A 176 -17.25 71.47 -33.13
C LYS A 176 -17.11 70.38 -34.23
N SER A 177 -16.55 69.20 -33.96
CA SER A 177 -16.60 68.03 -34.86
C SER A 177 -17.48 66.87 -34.35
N THR A 178 -18.03 67.01 -33.14
CA THR A 178 -18.73 65.97 -32.37
C THR A 178 -20.25 65.94 -32.62
N GLN A 179 -20.69 65.76 -33.87
CA GLN A 179 -22.12 65.48 -34.12
C GLN A 179 -22.43 64.52 -35.29
N LEU A 180 -21.44 64.15 -36.12
CA LEU A 180 -21.64 63.18 -37.22
C LEU A 180 -21.17 61.75 -36.91
N SER A 181 -20.28 61.53 -35.93
CA SER A 181 -19.76 60.18 -35.60
C SER A 181 -20.65 59.38 -34.62
N ILE A 182 -21.50 60.04 -33.84
CA ILE A 182 -22.32 59.37 -32.81
C ILE A 182 -23.50 58.60 -33.44
N GLN A 183 -24.02 59.04 -34.60
CA GLN A 183 -25.14 58.36 -35.27
C GLN A 183 -24.74 57.04 -35.94
N GLU A 184 -23.51 56.92 -36.46
CA GLU A 184 -23.03 55.68 -37.10
C GLU A 184 -22.74 54.58 -36.07
N GLN A 185 -22.31 54.96 -34.86
CA GLN A 185 -21.96 54.02 -33.79
C GLN A 185 -23.20 53.38 -33.14
N ILE A 186 -24.30 54.14 -32.98
CA ILE A 186 -25.58 53.64 -32.43
C ILE A 186 -26.25 52.60 -33.36
N GLN A 187 -26.05 52.71 -34.68
CA GLN A 187 -26.63 51.79 -35.65
C GLN A 187 -25.88 50.44 -35.70
N SER A 188 -24.54 50.47 -35.61
CA SER A 188 -23.69 49.28 -35.45
C SER A 188 -24.03 48.47 -34.19
N ASP A 189 -24.24 49.16 -33.06
CA ASP A 189 -24.47 48.48 -31.77
C ASP A 189 -25.87 47.83 -31.68
N ARG A 190 -26.87 48.37 -32.41
CA ARG A 190 -28.20 47.76 -32.54
C ARG A 190 -28.19 46.46 -33.35
N GLU A 191 -27.35 46.34 -34.38
CA GLU A 191 -27.22 45.12 -35.18
C GLU A 191 -26.49 44.01 -34.42
N LYS A 192 -25.43 44.37 -33.66
CA LYS A 192 -24.72 43.43 -32.78
C LYS A 192 -25.60 42.90 -31.63
N SER A 193 -26.46 43.75 -31.06
CA SER A 193 -27.43 43.34 -30.02
C SER A 193 -28.50 42.36 -30.55
N LYS A 194 -28.97 42.54 -31.80
CA LYS A 194 -29.90 41.59 -32.45
C LYS A 194 -29.26 40.23 -32.71
N GLN A 195 -28.03 40.18 -33.22
CA GLN A 195 -27.30 38.93 -33.46
C GLN A 195 -26.98 38.18 -32.15
N SER A 196 -26.66 38.91 -31.07
CA SER A 196 -26.45 38.32 -29.74
C SER A 196 -27.72 37.70 -29.17
N GLY A 197 -28.87 38.37 -29.31
CA GLY A 197 -30.17 37.85 -28.84
C GLY A 197 -30.66 36.63 -29.64
N GLU A 198 -30.43 36.61 -30.96
CA GLU A 198 -30.74 35.44 -31.80
C GLU A 198 -29.87 34.22 -31.46
N ALA A 199 -28.57 34.43 -31.17
CA ALA A 199 -27.67 33.35 -30.76
C ALA A 199 -28.03 32.76 -29.38
N GLU A 200 -28.53 33.59 -28.46
CA GLU A 200 -28.97 33.15 -27.13
C GLU A 200 -30.29 32.37 -27.19
N LEU A 201 -31.24 32.82 -28.04
CA LEU A 201 -32.48 32.10 -28.32
C LEU A 201 -32.22 30.74 -28.97
N LEU A 202 -31.22 30.65 -29.87
CA LEU A 202 -30.82 29.40 -30.51
C LEU A 202 -30.23 28.40 -29.50
N LYS A 203 -29.39 28.87 -28.57
CA LYS A 203 -28.85 28.05 -27.48
C LYS A 203 -29.95 27.54 -26.55
N GLU A 204 -30.96 28.37 -26.27
CA GLU A 204 -32.11 27.97 -25.45
C GLU A 204 -33.03 26.97 -26.17
N MET A 205 -33.25 27.14 -27.48
CA MET A 205 -33.93 26.15 -28.31
C MET A 205 -33.17 24.83 -28.39
N GLU A 206 -31.84 24.83 -28.49
CA GLU A 206 -31.01 23.63 -28.48
C GLU A 206 -31.07 22.90 -27.13
N ARG A 207 -31.02 23.63 -26.00
CA ARG A 207 -31.24 23.03 -24.67
C ARG A 207 -32.62 22.40 -24.53
N ASN A 208 -33.67 23.09 -24.98
CA ASN A 208 -35.03 22.57 -24.95
C ASN A 208 -35.21 21.36 -25.87
N LEU A 209 -34.55 21.34 -27.04
CA LEU A 209 -34.54 20.19 -27.94
C LEU A 209 -33.79 19.00 -27.31
N ALA A 210 -32.68 19.24 -26.63
CA ALA A 210 -31.93 18.22 -25.90
C ALA A 210 -32.77 17.61 -24.76
N LEU A 211 -33.41 18.45 -23.94
CA LEU A 211 -34.36 18.02 -22.90
C LEU A 211 -35.54 17.23 -23.47
N MET A 212 -36.10 17.65 -24.62
CA MET A 212 -37.16 16.91 -25.29
C MET A 212 -36.68 15.56 -25.86
N LYS A 213 -35.44 15.48 -26.38
CA LYS A 213 -34.83 14.22 -26.82
C LYS A 213 -34.58 13.28 -25.64
N GLU A 214 -34.11 13.80 -24.52
CA GLU A 214 -33.90 13.05 -23.27
C GLU A 214 -35.21 12.55 -22.67
N GLN A 215 -36.27 13.37 -22.67
CA GLN A 215 -37.63 12.96 -22.27
C GLN A 215 -38.25 11.93 -23.23
N ARG A 216 -37.95 12.00 -24.53
CA ARG A 216 -38.40 11.00 -25.52
C ARG A 216 -37.62 9.68 -25.37
N ASN A 217 -36.32 9.75 -25.11
CA ASN A 217 -35.47 8.58 -24.90
C ASN A 217 -35.83 7.87 -23.59
N SER A 218 -35.98 8.59 -22.49
CA SER A 218 -36.47 8.01 -21.22
C SER A 218 -37.84 7.34 -21.40
N LYS A 219 -38.81 7.97 -22.07
CA LYS A 219 -40.09 7.30 -22.38
C LYS A 219 -39.95 6.03 -23.23
N ARG A 220 -38.93 5.91 -24.07
CA ARG A 220 -38.63 4.70 -24.84
C ARG A 220 -37.95 3.61 -24.00
N VAL A 221 -37.07 3.96 -23.07
CA VAL A 221 -36.41 3.00 -22.16
C VAL A 221 -37.43 2.27 -21.29
N TRP A 222 -38.49 2.96 -20.87
CA TRP A 222 -39.59 2.37 -20.11
C TRP A 222 -40.63 1.63 -20.97
N SER A 223 -40.45 1.62 -22.30
CA SER A 223 -41.28 0.82 -23.19
C SER A 223 -40.83 -0.63 -23.16
N ILE A 224 -41.77 -1.55 -23.26
CA ILE A 224 -41.50 -2.98 -23.07
C ILE A 224 -41.03 -3.58 -24.39
N GLY A 225 -39.85 -4.21 -24.38
CA GLY A 225 -39.22 -4.81 -25.57
C GLY A 225 -37.76 -4.36 -25.71
N ASP A 226 -37.08 -4.86 -26.74
CA ASP A 226 -35.69 -4.46 -27.06
C ASP A 226 -34.71 -4.63 -25.89
N TYR A 227 -34.75 -5.81 -25.25
CA TYR A 227 -33.86 -6.12 -24.13
C TYR A 227 -32.47 -6.52 -24.63
N HIS A 228 -31.45 -5.80 -24.18
CA HIS A 228 -30.06 -6.13 -24.48
C HIS A 228 -29.49 -7.07 -23.40
N PRO A 229 -28.95 -8.24 -23.79
CA PRO A 229 -28.35 -9.16 -22.83
C PRO A 229 -27.01 -8.61 -22.31
N TYR A 230 -26.79 -8.74 -21.01
CA TYR A 230 -25.53 -8.45 -20.34
C TYR A 230 -25.10 -9.65 -19.51
N ASP A 231 -23.84 -10.05 -19.68
CA ASP A 231 -23.26 -11.19 -18.97
C ASP A 231 -22.81 -10.81 -17.56
N SER A 232 -22.49 -9.53 -17.32
CA SER A 232 -22.15 -9.01 -15.99
C SER A 232 -22.96 -7.76 -15.61
N ILE A 233 -23.25 -7.65 -14.32
CA ILE A 233 -23.85 -6.46 -13.69
C ILE A 233 -22.92 -5.25 -13.82
N ASP A 234 -21.60 -5.44 -13.85
CA ASP A 234 -20.64 -4.34 -14.01
C ASP A 234 -20.85 -3.59 -15.35
N ASP A 235 -21.20 -4.32 -16.41
CA ASP A 235 -21.48 -3.73 -17.72
C ASP A 235 -22.72 -2.84 -17.72
N LEU A 236 -23.67 -3.09 -16.80
CA LEU A 236 -24.85 -2.23 -16.63
C LEU A 236 -24.48 -0.83 -16.14
N PHE A 237 -23.35 -0.66 -15.44
CA PHE A 237 -22.88 0.66 -15.01
C PHE A 237 -22.26 1.46 -16.17
N ARG A 238 -21.73 0.77 -17.17
CA ARG A 238 -21.19 1.36 -18.41
C ARG A 238 -22.24 1.53 -19.51
N ALA A 239 -23.34 0.78 -19.46
CA ALA A 239 -24.40 0.80 -20.45
C ALA A 239 -25.11 2.17 -20.54
N PRO A 240 -25.64 2.58 -21.71
CA PRO A 240 -26.60 3.68 -21.78
C PRO A 240 -27.93 3.28 -21.11
N LEU A 241 -28.74 4.28 -20.73
CA LEU A 241 -30.11 4.03 -20.26
C LEU A 241 -30.88 3.30 -21.36
N SER A 242 -31.21 2.03 -21.10
CA SER A 242 -31.74 1.08 -22.08
C SER A 242 -32.47 -0.06 -21.37
N ASN A 243 -33.17 -0.90 -22.13
CA ASN A 243 -33.72 -2.14 -21.60
C ASN A 243 -32.64 -3.20 -21.53
N VAL A 244 -32.50 -3.83 -20.37
CA VAL A 244 -31.42 -4.77 -20.06
C VAL A 244 -32.00 -6.15 -19.69
N ASP A 245 -31.25 -7.20 -19.99
CA ASP A 245 -31.52 -8.59 -19.62
C ASP A 245 -30.25 -9.19 -19.00
N PHE A 246 -30.30 -9.56 -17.72
CA PHE A 246 -29.13 -10.09 -17.01
C PHE A 246 -29.56 -11.06 -15.91
N VAL A 247 -28.60 -11.79 -15.37
CA VAL A 247 -28.78 -12.77 -14.31
C VAL A 247 -27.97 -12.35 -13.09
N GLY A 248 -28.55 -12.54 -11.90
CA GLY A 248 -27.79 -12.41 -10.66
C GLY A 248 -28.47 -13.12 -9.49
N THR A 249 -27.82 -13.06 -8.34
CA THR A 249 -28.29 -13.70 -7.10
C THR A 249 -28.78 -12.64 -6.12
N VAL A 250 -29.96 -12.86 -5.53
CA VAL A 250 -30.51 -11.92 -4.55
C VAL A 250 -29.79 -12.07 -3.20
N PHE A 251 -29.24 -11.00 -2.65
CA PHE A 251 -28.63 -10.99 -1.31
C PHE A 251 -29.38 -10.13 -0.29
N GLU A 252 -30.34 -9.32 -0.76
CA GLU A 252 -31.25 -8.55 0.08
C GLU A 252 -32.58 -8.39 -0.65
N ALA A 253 -33.70 -8.49 0.07
CA ALA A 253 -35.03 -8.34 -0.50
C ALA A 253 -36.00 -7.73 0.52
N GLU A 254 -36.85 -6.81 0.04
CA GLU A 254 -37.94 -6.25 0.83
C GLU A 254 -39.21 -6.13 -0.03
N SER A 255 -40.38 -6.35 0.58
CA SER A 255 -41.68 -6.01 -0.01
C SER A 255 -42.38 -4.91 0.80
N LYS A 256 -42.97 -3.93 0.10
CA LYS A 256 -43.70 -2.81 0.71
C LYS A 256 -44.98 -2.51 -0.06
N LEU A 257 -46.05 -2.16 0.64
CA LEU A 257 -47.28 -1.64 0.05
C LEU A 257 -47.10 -0.16 -0.29
N SER A 258 -47.35 0.23 -1.53
CA SER A 258 -47.31 1.63 -1.96
C SER A 258 -48.55 2.39 -1.49
N LYS A 259 -48.44 3.73 -1.40
CA LYS A 259 -49.57 4.63 -1.09
C LYS A 259 -50.78 4.45 -2.01
N ASN A 260 -50.55 3.91 -3.21
CA ASN A 260 -51.58 3.67 -4.23
C ASN A 260 -52.19 2.25 -4.14
N GLY A 261 -51.93 1.51 -3.05
CA GLY A 261 -52.48 0.17 -2.81
C GLY A 261 -51.83 -0.98 -3.59
N LYS A 262 -50.81 -0.69 -4.42
CA LYS A 262 -50.05 -1.70 -5.16
C LYS A 262 -48.81 -2.16 -4.40
N MET A 263 -48.47 -3.44 -4.50
CA MET A 263 -47.24 -3.97 -3.92
C MET A 263 -46.00 -3.64 -4.75
N ARG A 264 -44.87 -3.45 -4.07
CA ARG A 264 -43.55 -3.24 -4.66
C ARG A 264 -42.50 -4.07 -3.94
N ALA A 265 -41.60 -4.71 -4.69
CA ALA A 265 -40.40 -5.32 -4.15
C ALA A 265 -39.17 -4.47 -4.48
N SER A 266 -38.26 -4.30 -3.52
CA SER A 266 -36.87 -3.91 -3.77
C SER A 266 -35.99 -5.13 -3.59
N LEU A 267 -35.14 -5.42 -4.55
CA LEU A 267 -34.19 -6.54 -4.48
C LEU A 267 -32.78 -6.00 -4.74
N SER A 268 -31.83 -6.36 -3.90
CA SER A 268 -30.40 -6.14 -4.17
C SER A 268 -29.84 -7.43 -4.75
N ILE A 269 -29.32 -7.35 -5.96
CA ILE A 269 -28.85 -8.50 -6.73
C ILE A 269 -27.36 -8.32 -7.05
N PHE A 270 -26.57 -9.38 -6.90
CA PHE A 270 -25.15 -9.37 -7.21
C PHE A 270 -24.75 -10.48 -8.18
N ASP A 271 -23.64 -10.27 -8.87
CA ASP A 271 -22.88 -11.28 -9.62
C ASP A 271 -21.44 -11.33 -9.06
N ALA A 272 -20.52 -11.96 -9.78
CA ALA A 272 -19.12 -12.03 -9.35
C ALA A 272 -18.40 -10.67 -9.29
N ASN A 273 -18.92 -9.64 -9.99
CA ASN A 273 -18.22 -8.39 -10.23
C ASN A 273 -18.86 -7.21 -9.50
N ASN A 274 -20.19 -7.13 -9.44
CA ASN A 274 -20.90 -5.96 -8.94
C ASN A 274 -22.31 -6.30 -8.40
N ALA A 275 -22.96 -5.31 -7.80
CA ALA A 275 -24.32 -5.41 -7.28
C ALA A 275 -25.20 -4.24 -7.74
N ILE A 276 -26.47 -4.49 -8.00
CA ILE A 276 -27.44 -3.48 -8.45
C ILE A 276 -28.80 -3.66 -7.78
N ASN A 277 -29.47 -2.54 -7.56
CA ASN A 277 -30.81 -2.49 -6.99
C ASN A 277 -31.88 -2.63 -8.06
N ILE A 278 -32.85 -3.51 -7.82
CA ILE A 278 -33.99 -3.78 -8.68
C ILE A 278 -35.27 -3.32 -7.99
N ARG A 279 -36.15 -2.66 -8.73
CA ARG A 279 -37.52 -2.37 -8.30
C ARG A 279 -38.50 -3.13 -9.16
N ALA A 280 -39.32 -3.97 -8.53
CA ALA A 280 -40.43 -4.66 -9.19
C ALA A 280 -41.76 -4.11 -8.64
N PHE A 281 -42.71 -3.85 -9.53
CA PHE A 281 -44.03 -3.31 -9.17
C PHE A 281 -45.13 -4.27 -9.59
N GLU A 282 -46.17 -4.37 -8.77
CA GLU A 282 -47.37 -5.13 -9.09
C GLU A 282 -48.04 -4.59 -10.37
N GLY A 283 -48.32 -5.51 -11.28
CA GLY A 283 -48.96 -5.20 -12.55
C GLY A 283 -49.45 -6.45 -13.28
N LYS A 284 -49.73 -6.31 -14.58
CA LYS A 284 -50.26 -7.42 -15.40
C LYS A 284 -49.30 -8.61 -15.58
N ARG A 285 -48.01 -8.45 -15.26
CA ARG A 285 -46.94 -9.41 -15.56
C ARG A 285 -46.21 -9.95 -14.34
N ILE A 286 -46.25 -9.21 -13.23
CA ILE A 286 -45.70 -9.62 -11.94
C ILE A 286 -46.86 -9.52 -10.96
N SER A 287 -47.33 -10.68 -10.49
CA SER A 287 -48.48 -10.74 -9.59
C SER A 287 -48.10 -10.22 -8.20
N SER A 288 -49.10 -9.88 -7.38
CA SER A 288 -48.90 -9.53 -5.97
C SER A 288 -48.28 -10.68 -5.17
N GLU A 289 -48.61 -11.93 -5.52
CA GLU A 289 -48.01 -13.13 -4.95
C GLU A 289 -46.52 -13.24 -5.29
N ASP A 290 -46.14 -13.00 -6.55
CA ASP A 290 -44.74 -13.00 -6.97
C ASP A 290 -43.94 -11.90 -6.25
N ILE A 291 -44.47 -10.67 -6.16
CA ILE A 291 -43.83 -9.57 -5.44
C ILE A 291 -43.60 -9.93 -3.96
N THR A 292 -44.57 -10.57 -3.33
CA THR A 292 -44.46 -11.01 -1.93
C THR A 292 -43.42 -12.12 -1.79
N TRP A 293 -43.40 -13.07 -2.73
CA TRP A 293 -42.41 -14.15 -2.74
C TRP A 293 -40.99 -13.61 -2.93
N PHE A 294 -40.79 -12.74 -3.92
CA PHE A 294 -39.50 -12.11 -4.17
C PHE A 294 -39.06 -11.26 -2.96
N GLY A 295 -39.95 -10.49 -2.36
CA GLY A 295 -39.60 -9.66 -1.20
C GLY A 295 -39.26 -10.45 0.07
N ASN A 296 -39.79 -11.66 0.26
CA ASN A 296 -39.71 -12.35 1.56
C ASN A 296 -38.97 -13.71 1.51
N LYS A 297 -38.83 -14.34 0.34
CA LYS A 297 -38.34 -15.72 0.19
C LYS A 297 -37.29 -15.91 -0.90
N SER A 298 -36.83 -14.83 -1.56
CA SER A 298 -35.86 -14.95 -2.66
C SER A 298 -34.40 -14.89 -2.25
N LEU A 299 -34.08 -14.75 -0.96
CA LEU A 299 -32.70 -14.65 -0.49
C LEU A 299 -31.85 -15.83 -0.99
N TRP A 300 -30.68 -15.52 -1.56
CA TRP A 300 -29.75 -16.45 -2.22
C TRP A 300 -30.34 -17.19 -3.43
N THR A 301 -31.46 -16.73 -3.98
CA THR A 301 -32.02 -17.30 -5.21
C THR A 301 -31.46 -16.59 -6.44
N ARG A 302 -31.12 -17.38 -7.46
CA ARG A 302 -30.71 -16.88 -8.77
C ARG A 302 -31.95 -16.45 -9.57
N VAL A 303 -31.90 -15.26 -10.14
CA VAL A 303 -33.01 -14.68 -10.89
C VAL A 303 -32.51 -14.05 -12.18
N ARG A 304 -33.34 -14.13 -13.23
CA ARG A 304 -33.14 -13.38 -14.47
C ARG A 304 -34.03 -12.15 -14.45
N VAL A 305 -33.44 -10.98 -14.64
CA VAL A 305 -34.12 -9.69 -14.63
C VAL A 305 -34.15 -9.13 -16.04
N ARG A 306 -35.35 -8.79 -16.52
CA ARG A 306 -35.52 -8.00 -17.74
C ARG A 306 -36.23 -6.70 -17.40
N GLY A 307 -35.61 -5.57 -17.63
CA GLY A 307 -36.15 -4.29 -17.16
C GLY A 307 -35.49 -3.06 -17.75
N ALA A 308 -36.02 -1.90 -17.40
CA ALA A 308 -35.50 -0.61 -17.79
C ALA A 308 -34.38 -0.17 -16.83
N LEU A 309 -33.18 0.06 -17.34
CA LEU A 309 -32.10 0.68 -16.59
C LEU A 309 -32.34 2.19 -16.50
N ASP A 310 -32.44 2.70 -15.28
CA ASP A 310 -32.70 4.11 -14.98
C ASP A 310 -31.79 4.59 -13.83
N THR A 311 -31.76 5.90 -13.62
CA THR A 311 -31.06 6.51 -12.49
C THR A 311 -32.08 6.95 -11.45
N ASP A 312 -31.94 6.46 -10.22
CA ASP A 312 -32.80 6.87 -9.12
C ASP A 312 -32.53 8.32 -8.74
N LYS A 313 -33.55 9.18 -8.87
CA LYS A 313 -33.41 10.62 -8.65
C LYS A 313 -33.10 11.00 -7.19
N PHE A 314 -33.39 10.11 -6.24
CA PHE A 314 -33.15 10.36 -4.82
C PHE A 314 -31.71 10.04 -4.41
N THR A 315 -31.20 8.88 -4.84
CA THR A 315 -29.84 8.42 -4.47
C THR A 315 -28.78 8.77 -5.52
N GLY A 316 -29.19 9.11 -6.75
CA GLY A 316 -28.30 9.28 -7.90
C GLY A 316 -27.72 7.97 -8.44
N GLN A 317 -28.12 6.82 -7.90
CA GLN A 317 -27.60 5.51 -8.28
C GLN A 317 -28.36 4.89 -9.44
N ARG A 318 -27.69 4.05 -10.22
CA ARG A 318 -28.33 3.23 -11.24
C ARG A 318 -29.21 2.16 -10.59
N ILE A 319 -30.42 2.03 -11.11
CA ILE A 319 -31.41 1.04 -10.69
C ILE A 319 -32.01 0.39 -11.93
N VAL A 320 -32.49 -0.84 -11.79
CA VAL A 320 -33.27 -1.48 -12.84
C VAL A 320 -34.71 -1.60 -12.39
N VAL A 321 -35.64 -1.13 -13.22
CA VAL A 321 -37.06 -1.34 -12.99
C VAL A 321 -37.52 -2.55 -13.78
N ALA A 322 -37.81 -3.64 -13.06
CA ALA A 322 -38.10 -4.93 -13.65
C ALA A 322 -39.44 -4.93 -14.40
N HIS A 323 -39.39 -5.35 -15.66
CA HIS A 323 -40.55 -5.70 -16.47
C HIS A 323 -40.93 -7.19 -16.30
N TYR A 324 -39.91 -8.05 -16.22
CA TYR A 324 -40.03 -9.48 -15.93
C TYR A 324 -38.98 -9.90 -14.91
N LEU A 325 -39.34 -10.87 -14.08
CA LEU A 325 -38.47 -11.43 -13.06
C LEU A 325 -38.68 -12.94 -13.00
N ASP A 326 -37.71 -13.70 -13.52
CA ASP A 326 -37.82 -15.15 -13.64
C ASP A 326 -36.92 -15.84 -12.62
N LYS A 327 -37.45 -16.86 -11.93
CA LYS A 327 -36.67 -17.70 -11.03
C LYS A 327 -35.81 -18.67 -11.84
N LEU A 328 -34.52 -18.68 -11.58
CA LEU A 328 -33.59 -19.65 -12.15
C LEU A 328 -33.24 -20.75 -11.13
N PRO A 329 -32.84 -21.95 -11.59
CA PRO A 329 -32.25 -22.95 -10.71
C PRO A 329 -30.95 -22.39 -10.06
N PRO A 330 -30.57 -22.91 -8.89
CA PRO A 330 -29.29 -22.58 -8.27
C PRO A 330 -28.15 -22.94 -9.22
N GLU A 331 -27.04 -22.22 -9.10
CA GLU A 331 -25.84 -22.51 -9.89
C GLU A 331 -25.30 -23.90 -9.55
N GLU A 332 -24.88 -24.64 -10.57
CA GLU A 332 -24.28 -25.94 -10.36
C GLU A 332 -22.92 -25.75 -9.67
N LEU A 333 -22.70 -26.50 -8.60
CA LEU A 333 -21.40 -26.54 -7.96
C LEU A 333 -20.36 -27.10 -8.95
N ARG A 334 -19.12 -26.63 -8.81
CA ARG A 334 -17.99 -27.06 -9.63
C ARG A 334 -17.86 -28.59 -9.61
N LYS A 335 -17.70 -29.18 -10.79
CA LYS A 335 -17.46 -30.62 -10.98
C LYS A 335 -15.97 -30.87 -11.20
N ASP A 336 -15.53 -32.07 -10.84
CA ASP A 336 -14.20 -32.58 -11.14
C ASP A 336 -14.34 -33.80 -12.05
N ASN A 337 -13.73 -33.73 -13.24
CA ASN A 337 -13.81 -34.79 -14.25
C ASN A 337 -12.65 -35.79 -14.16
N ALA A 338 -11.71 -35.63 -13.24
CA ALA A 338 -10.60 -36.57 -13.06
C ALA A 338 -11.10 -37.94 -12.57
N GLU A 339 -10.45 -39.02 -13.01
CA GLU A 339 -10.76 -40.39 -12.57
C GLU A 339 -10.35 -40.60 -11.10
N GLU A 340 -9.14 -40.17 -10.75
CA GLU A 340 -8.64 -40.14 -9.38
C GLU A 340 -8.94 -38.78 -8.74
N LYS A 341 -9.65 -38.80 -7.61
CA LYS A 341 -10.10 -37.58 -6.95
C LYS A 341 -9.02 -37.02 -6.02
N ARG A 342 -8.79 -35.71 -6.14
CA ARG A 342 -7.87 -34.98 -5.26
C ARG A 342 -8.37 -35.01 -3.81
N VAL A 343 -7.45 -35.02 -2.86
CA VAL A 343 -7.71 -34.67 -1.46
C VAL A 343 -7.02 -33.35 -1.16
N GLU A 344 -7.76 -32.40 -0.61
CA GLU A 344 -7.18 -31.12 -0.15
C GLU A 344 -6.59 -31.33 1.25
N LEU A 345 -5.31 -31.00 1.40
CA LEU A 345 -4.54 -31.21 2.65
C LEU A 345 -4.16 -29.90 3.32
N HIS A 346 -4.36 -28.76 2.64
CA HIS A 346 -4.09 -27.43 3.18
C HIS A 346 -5.25 -26.50 2.85
N LEU A 347 -6.01 -26.12 3.87
CA LEU A 347 -7.20 -25.29 3.72
C LEU A 347 -7.45 -24.41 4.93
N HIS A 348 -7.71 -23.13 4.65
CA HIS A 348 -8.10 -22.12 5.62
C HIS A 348 -9.59 -21.82 5.57
N THR A 349 -10.15 -21.56 6.74
CA THR A 349 -11.55 -21.23 6.98
C THR A 349 -11.66 -19.83 7.56
N THR A 350 -12.87 -19.31 7.75
CA THR A 350 -13.11 -18.03 8.45
C THR A 350 -12.50 -17.94 9.87
N MET A 351 -11.99 -19.04 10.44
CA MET A 351 -11.28 -19.04 11.72
C MET A 351 -9.79 -18.68 11.58
N SER A 352 -9.24 -18.72 10.36
CA SER A 352 -7.99 -18.05 10.03
C SER A 352 -8.23 -16.55 9.95
N ASN A 353 -8.00 -15.86 11.07
CA ASN A 353 -8.34 -14.44 11.26
C ASN A 353 -7.81 -13.55 10.13
N MET A 354 -8.71 -12.75 9.55
CA MET A 354 -8.41 -11.77 8.49
C MET A 354 -7.77 -12.35 7.21
N ASP A 355 -7.79 -13.67 7.02
CA ASP A 355 -7.13 -14.33 5.89
C ASP A 355 -8.12 -15.08 4.99
N ALA A 356 -8.94 -15.96 5.57
CA ALA A 356 -9.89 -16.76 4.78
C ALA A 356 -11.36 -16.38 5.00
N VAL A 357 -12.16 -16.53 3.94
CA VAL A 357 -13.53 -15.99 3.86
C VAL A 357 -14.63 -17.05 3.81
N CYS A 358 -14.26 -18.34 3.77
CA CYS A 358 -15.19 -19.44 3.52
C CYS A 358 -15.28 -20.42 4.70
N THR A 359 -16.44 -21.08 4.83
CA THR A 359 -16.73 -22.01 5.92
C THR A 359 -16.61 -23.46 5.47
N MET A 360 -16.38 -24.37 6.42
CA MET A 360 -16.32 -25.81 6.13
C MET A 360 -17.61 -26.38 5.51
N ASP A 361 -18.77 -25.79 5.79
CA ASP A 361 -20.04 -26.24 5.17
C ASP A 361 -20.01 -26.04 3.65
N LYS A 362 -19.56 -24.88 3.18
CA LYS A 362 -19.43 -24.57 1.76
C LYS A 362 -18.34 -25.42 1.10
N TYR A 363 -17.19 -25.57 1.74
CA TYR A 363 -16.11 -26.41 1.21
C TYR A 363 -16.52 -27.87 1.09
N CYS A 364 -17.18 -28.45 2.10
CA CYS A 364 -17.64 -29.83 2.04
C CYS A 364 -18.73 -30.03 0.96
N ALA A 365 -19.59 -29.05 0.73
CA ALA A 365 -20.59 -29.11 -0.34
C ALA A 365 -19.91 -29.22 -1.73
N VAL A 366 -18.90 -28.37 -1.98
CA VAL A 366 -18.13 -28.41 -3.23
C VAL A 366 -17.31 -29.70 -3.34
N ALA A 367 -16.61 -30.09 -2.29
CA ALA A 367 -15.79 -31.30 -2.27
C ALA A 367 -16.62 -32.56 -2.53
N LYS A 368 -17.82 -32.66 -1.94
CA LYS A 368 -18.75 -33.76 -2.20
C LYS A 368 -19.25 -33.75 -3.64
N ASN A 369 -19.57 -32.58 -4.19
CA ASN A 369 -19.98 -32.44 -5.59
C ASN A 369 -18.85 -32.79 -6.59
N MET A 370 -17.60 -32.51 -6.22
CA MET A 370 -16.40 -32.93 -6.96
C MET A 370 -16.09 -34.43 -6.80
N GLY A 371 -16.70 -35.09 -5.83
CA GLY A 371 -16.49 -36.52 -5.53
C GLY A 371 -15.24 -36.80 -4.70
N MET A 372 -14.69 -35.82 -3.98
CA MET A 372 -13.52 -36.00 -3.12
C MET A 372 -13.85 -36.93 -1.94
N ASP A 373 -12.87 -37.76 -1.53
CA ASP A 373 -13.03 -38.69 -0.41
C ASP A 373 -12.82 -38.03 0.97
N ALA A 374 -11.98 -36.99 1.00
CA ALA A 374 -11.59 -36.31 2.22
C ALA A 374 -11.21 -34.85 1.97
N ILE A 375 -11.26 -34.05 3.04
CA ILE A 375 -10.84 -32.65 3.06
C ILE A 375 -10.21 -32.30 4.40
N ALA A 376 -9.07 -31.62 4.37
CA ALA A 376 -8.41 -31.13 5.58
C ALA A 376 -8.94 -29.76 6.02
N VAL A 377 -8.77 -29.47 7.32
CA VAL A 377 -8.92 -28.13 7.91
C VAL A 377 -7.64 -27.81 8.64
N THR A 378 -6.97 -26.72 8.28
CA THR A 378 -5.62 -26.37 8.74
C THR A 378 -5.49 -24.86 8.94
N ASP A 379 -6.33 -24.30 9.81
CA ASP A 379 -6.30 -22.87 10.11
C ASP A 379 -4.99 -22.42 10.78
N HIS A 380 -4.69 -21.12 10.64
CA HIS A 380 -3.49 -20.43 11.15
C HIS A 380 -3.39 -20.49 12.68
N GLY A 381 -2.54 -21.37 13.19
CA GLY A 381 -2.22 -21.50 14.62
C GLY A 381 -3.41 -21.87 15.51
N VAL A 382 -4.57 -22.20 14.94
CA VAL A 382 -5.82 -22.43 15.67
C VAL A 382 -6.59 -23.64 15.14
N VAL A 383 -7.49 -24.14 15.98
CA VAL A 383 -8.37 -25.30 15.67
C VAL A 383 -9.85 -25.00 15.95
N GLN A 384 -10.21 -23.72 15.94
CA GLN A 384 -11.57 -23.26 16.26
C GLN A 384 -12.63 -23.73 15.24
N ALA A 385 -12.21 -24.06 14.01
CA ALA A 385 -13.09 -24.59 12.98
C ALA A 385 -13.47 -26.06 13.16
N PHE A 386 -12.84 -26.80 14.09
CA PHE A 386 -13.07 -28.24 14.23
C PHE A 386 -14.54 -28.63 14.48
N PRO A 387 -15.31 -27.93 15.34
CA PRO A 387 -16.72 -28.25 15.54
C PRO A 387 -17.57 -28.06 14.28
N SER A 388 -17.36 -26.97 13.54
CA SER A 388 -18.09 -26.69 12.30
C SER A 388 -17.68 -27.66 11.18
N ALA A 389 -16.40 -28.02 11.11
CA ALA A 389 -15.87 -29.06 10.24
C ALA A 389 -16.52 -30.42 10.52
N GLN A 390 -16.64 -30.82 11.79
CA GLN A 390 -17.28 -32.08 12.17
C GLN A 390 -18.77 -32.11 11.79
N ALA A 391 -19.48 -30.99 11.98
CA ALA A 391 -20.87 -30.88 11.58
C ALA A 391 -21.04 -30.99 10.05
N ALA A 392 -20.19 -30.30 9.29
CA ALA A 392 -20.19 -30.38 7.82
C ALA A 392 -19.82 -31.79 7.31
N GLY A 393 -18.81 -32.43 7.89
CA GLY A 393 -18.41 -33.80 7.55
C GLY A 393 -19.54 -34.81 7.70
N LYS A 394 -20.33 -34.70 8.78
CA LYS A 394 -21.54 -35.54 8.97
C LYS A 394 -22.64 -35.22 7.97
N LYS A 395 -22.89 -33.94 7.68
CA LYS A 395 -23.95 -33.48 6.77
C LYS A 395 -23.73 -33.96 5.33
N TYR A 396 -22.49 -33.94 4.85
CA TYR A 396 -22.14 -34.28 3.47
C TYR A 396 -21.53 -35.67 3.30
N ASP A 397 -21.45 -36.47 4.38
CA ASP A 397 -20.76 -37.77 4.40
C ASP A 397 -19.35 -37.67 3.78
N MET A 398 -18.53 -36.84 4.44
CA MET A 398 -17.19 -36.45 4.02
C MET A 398 -16.20 -36.67 5.16
N LYS A 399 -15.05 -37.28 4.86
CA LYS A 399 -14.00 -37.49 5.86
C LYS A 399 -13.22 -36.19 6.09
N ILE A 400 -13.24 -35.70 7.32
CA ILE A 400 -12.47 -34.51 7.72
C ILE A 400 -11.10 -34.94 8.23
N ILE A 401 -10.04 -34.31 7.72
CA ILE A 401 -8.67 -34.43 8.22
C ILE A 401 -8.39 -33.22 9.10
N TYR A 402 -8.29 -33.45 10.41
CA TYR A 402 -8.07 -32.38 11.37
C TYR A 402 -6.60 -32.00 11.42
N GLY A 403 -6.29 -30.71 11.26
CA GLY A 403 -4.94 -30.19 11.35
C GLY A 403 -4.92 -28.71 11.72
N SER A 404 -3.72 -28.13 11.68
CA SER A 404 -3.49 -26.70 11.86
C SER A 404 -2.18 -26.35 11.16
N GLU A 405 -2.12 -25.14 10.62
CA GLU A 405 -0.85 -24.58 10.17
C GLU A 405 -0.16 -23.93 11.38
N LEU A 406 1.01 -24.45 11.77
CA LEU A 406 1.79 -23.98 12.91
C LEU A 406 2.97 -23.14 12.46
N TYR A 407 3.40 -22.22 13.32
CA TYR A 407 4.61 -21.42 13.14
C TYR A 407 5.80 -22.14 13.79
N MET A 408 6.81 -22.45 12.99
CA MET A 408 8.04 -23.12 13.42
C MET A 408 9.22 -22.17 13.27
N PHE A 409 10.18 -22.27 14.19
CA PHE A 409 11.43 -21.54 14.16
C PHE A 409 12.58 -22.54 14.14
N ASP A 410 13.61 -22.27 13.35
CA ASP A 410 14.87 -22.99 13.51
C ASP A 410 15.67 -22.34 14.63
N LEU A 411 15.89 -23.07 15.73
CA LEU A 411 16.63 -22.57 16.89
C LEU A 411 18.11 -22.38 16.59
N LYS A 412 18.62 -23.03 15.54
CA LYS A 412 20.01 -22.91 15.14
C LYS A 412 20.13 -21.87 14.03
N GLN A 413 20.57 -20.67 14.39
CA GLN A 413 20.96 -19.69 13.39
C GLN A 413 22.28 -20.12 12.73
N LYS A 414 22.46 -19.76 11.46
CA LYS A 414 23.74 -19.96 10.77
C LYS A 414 24.70 -18.84 11.14
N TYR A 415 25.54 -19.07 12.14
CA TYR A 415 26.58 -18.13 12.56
C TYR A 415 27.73 -18.05 11.57
N ILE A 416 28.02 -19.17 10.90
CA ILE A 416 29.19 -19.33 10.05
C ILE A 416 28.88 -20.07 8.76
N PHE A 417 29.77 -19.93 7.78
CA PHE A 417 29.83 -20.76 6.57
C PHE A 417 31.24 -21.31 6.40
N ASN A 418 31.36 -22.45 5.73
CA ASN A 418 32.62 -23.18 5.54
C ASN A 418 33.40 -23.35 6.87
N PRO A 419 32.88 -24.14 7.84
CA PRO A 419 33.50 -24.31 9.15
C PRO A 419 34.97 -24.74 9.04
N ALA A 420 35.81 -24.19 9.92
CA ALA A 420 37.24 -24.49 9.97
C ALA A 420 37.73 -24.50 11.42
N PRO A 421 38.68 -25.39 11.78
CA PRO A 421 39.21 -25.53 13.14
C PRO A 421 40.29 -24.47 13.43
N ILE A 422 39.96 -23.18 13.23
CA ILE A 422 40.89 -22.05 13.41
C ILE A 422 40.51 -21.30 14.68
N PRO A 423 41.40 -21.19 15.69
CA PRO A 423 41.14 -20.40 16.90
C PRO A 423 40.92 -18.91 16.58
N LEU A 424 39.81 -18.33 17.04
CA LEU A 424 39.41 -16.97 16.67
C LEU A 424 40.48 -15.93 17.03
N LYS A 425 41.06 -16.02 18.22
CA LYS A 425 42.06 -15.05 18.71
C LYS A 425 43.36 -15.02 17.89
N LYS A 426 43.66 -16.08 17.13
CA LYS A 426 44.90 -16.23 16.34
C LYS A 426 44.67 -16.14 14.84
N ALA A 427 43.44 -15.95 14.40
CA ALA A 427 43.09 -15.92 13.00
C ALA A 427 43.46 -14.57 12.35
N ARG A 428 43.62 -14.60 11.02
CA ARG A 428 43.68 -13.42 10.16
C ARG A 428 42.29 -13.21 9.59
N TYR A 429 41.81 -11.97 9.60
CA TYR A 429 40.47 -11.64 9.15
C TYR A 429 40.49 -10.71 7.96
N CYS A 430 39.54 -10.88 7.05
CA CYS A 430 39.08 -9.82 6.17
C CYS A 430 37.68 -9.42 6.63
N VAL A 431 37.58 -8.23 7.22
CA VAL A 431 36.28 -7.63 7.56
C VAL A 431 35.89 -6.77 6.38
N PHE A 432 34.70 -6.97 5.83
CA PHE A 432 34.30 -6.33 4.58
C PHE A 432 32.81 -6.06 4.51
N ASP A 433 32.45 -5.14 3.63
CA ASP A 433 31.09 -4.73 3.32
C ASP A 433 30.95 -4.43 1.82
N THR A 434 29.72 -4.51 1.30
CA THR A 434 29.42 -4.20 -0.11
C THR A 434 28.21 -3.30 -0.27
N GLU A 435 28.36 -2.29 -1.12
CA GLU A 435 27.24 -1.49 -1.58
C GLU A 435 26.71 -1.99 -2.92
N THR A 436 25.40 -1.93 -3.11
CA THR A 436 24.72 -2.58 -4.23
C THR A 436 23.61 -1.74 -4.86
N THR A 437 23.22 -2.09 -6.08
CA THR A 437 22.08 -1.47 -6.79
C THR A 437 20.70 -1.92 -6.30
N GLY A 438 20.63 -2.80 -5.29
CA GLY A 438 19.38 -3.39 -4.81
C GLY A 438 19.62 -4.64 -3.96
N LEU A 439 18.55 -5.31 -3.52
CA LEU A 439 18.64 -6.36 -2.50
C LEU A 439 18.82 -7.80 -3.05
N SER A 440 18.77 -7.99 -4.37
CA SER A 440 18.78 -9.31 -4.99
C SER A 440 20.09 -9.56 -5.73
N SER A 441 20.97 -10.41 -5.19
CA SER A 441 22.22 -10.80 -5.85
C SER A 441 22.03 -11.42 -7.25
N ARG A 442 20.83 -11.93 -7.53
CA ARG A 442 20.42 -12.45 -8.84
C ARG A 442 20.24 -11.35 -9.88
N TYR A 443 19.62 -10.23 -9.52
CA TYR A 443 19.23 -9.17 -10.46
C TYR A 443 20.13 -7.94 -10.36
N ASP A 444 20.61 -7.62 -9.17
CA ASP A 444 21.37 -6.42 -8.82
C ASP A 444 22.89 -6.62 -8.90
N ARG A 445 23.64 -5.53 -8.75
CA ARG A 445 25.12 -5.50 -8.90
C ARG A 445 25.79 -4.78 -7.74
N ILE A 446 27.04 -5.17 -7.48
CA ILE A 446 27.93 -4.49 -6.53
C ILE A 446 28.40 -3.18 -7.17
N ILE A 447 28.35 -2.09 -6.42
CA ILE A 447 28.80 -0.74 -6.82
C ILE A 447 29.95 -0.21 -5.97
N GLU A 448 30.17 -0.77 -4.78
CA GLU A 448 31.38 -0.55 -3.98
C GLU A 448 31.75 -1.85 -3.24
N PHE A 449 33.05 -2.09 -3.12
CA PHE A 449 33.61 -3.07 -2.18
C PHE A 449 34.53 -2.34 -1.21
N GLY A 450 34.28 -2.54 0.09
CA GLY A 450 35.14 -2.05 1.15
C GLY A 450 35.61 -3.21 2.03
N GLY A 451 36.91 -3.31 2.26
CA GLY A 451 37.45 -4.36 3.12
C GLY A 451 38.73 -3.96 3.82
N ILE A 452 38.95 -4.54 5.01
CA ILE A 452 40.16 -4.38 5.80
C ILE A 452 40.74 -5.74 6.17
N LEU A 453 42.06 -5.81 6.21
CA LEU A 453 42.80 -6.99 6.71
C LEU A 453 43.23 -6.75 8.13
N VAL A 454 42.95 -7.74 8.99
CA VAL A 454 43.20 -7.64 10.43
C VAL A 454 44.04 -8.83 10.87
N GLU A 455 45.16 -8.53 11.51
CA GLU A 455 46.07 -9.51 12.09
C GLU A 455 46.40 -9.11 13.53
N ASN A 456 46.26 -10.06 14.46
CA ASN A 456 46.48 -9.81 15.89
C ASN A 456 45.71 -8.57 16.43
N GLY A 457 44.50 -8.35 15.92
CA GLY A 457 43.64 -7.22 16.27
C GLY A 457 44.04 -5.86 15.67
N GLN A 458 45.05 -5.83 14.78
CA GLN A 458 45.49 -4.60 14.11
C GLN A 458 45.16 -4.62 12.62
N ILE A 459 44.75 -3.48 12.09
CA ILE A 459 44.49 -3.32 10.66
C ILE A 459 45.81 -3.22 9.91
N VAL A 460 46.10 -4.21 9.05
CA VAL A 460 47.34 -4.31 8.26
C VAL A 460 47.14 -3.99 6.77
N GLY A 461 45.90 -3.89 6.30
CA GLY A 461 45.57 -3.59 4.92
C GLY A 461 44.16 -3.05 4.75
N ARG A 462 43.93 -2.30 3.67
CA ARG A 462 42.61 -1.78 3.28
C ARG A 462 42.45 -1.85 1.77
N LEU A 463 41.22 -2.10 1.31
CA LEU A 463 40.81 -2.04 -0.08
C LEU A 463 39.46 -1.31 -0.13
N ASN A 464 39.44 -0.12 -0.73
CA ASN A 464 38.21 0.55 -1.17
C ASN A 464 38.19 0.51 -2.71
N GLN A 465 37.10 0.01 -3.29
CA GLN A 465 36.91 0.02 -4.74
C GLN A 465 35.46 0.29 -5.14
N TYR A 466 35.21 1.47 -5.73
CA TYR A 466 34.01 1.70 -6.53
C TYR A 466 34.02 0.87 -7.80
N ILE A 467 32.84 0.38 -8.20
CA ILE A 467 32.65 -0.58 -9.27
C ILE A 467 31.55 -0.08 -10.21
N ASN A 468 31.82 -0.11 -11.51
CA ASN A 468 30.78 0.14 -12.51
C ASN A 468 29.85 -1.10 -12.58
N PRO A 469 28.54 -0.97 -12.23
CA PRO A 469 27.60 -2.08 -12.24
C PRO A 469 27.12 -2.48 -13.65
N GLU A 470 27.45 -1.70 -14.68
CA GLU A 470 26.97 -1.87 -16.06
C GLU A 470 25.43 -1.82 -16.16
N MET A 471 24.77 -1.17 -15.21
CA MET A 471 23.32 -0.94 -15.16
C MET A 471 23.01 0.33 -14.36
N HIS A 472 21.80 0.85 -14.52
CA HIS A 472 21.33 2.02 -13.75
C HIS A 472 21.22 1.68 -12.26
N ILE A 473 21.70 2.59 -11.41
CA ILE A 473 21.50 2.53 -9.95
C ILE A 473 20.15 3.18 -9.60
N PRO A 474 19.20 2.44 -9.02
CA PRO A 474 17.93 3.01 -8.57
C PRO A 474 18.11 4.10 -7.50
N GLU A 475 17.24 5.11 -7.52
CA GLU A 475 17.29 6.24 -6.58
C GLU A 475 17.17 5.79 -5.12
N GLU A 476 16.41 4.73 -4.85
CA GLU A 476 16.27 4.15 -3.52
C GLU A 476 17.60 3.61 -2.97
N SER A 477 18.44 3.02 -3.82
CA SER A 477 19.78 2.57 -3.43
C SER A 477 20.70 3.76 -3.18
N SER A 478 20.72 4.74 -4.10
CA SER A 478 21.53 5.95 -3.95
C SER A 478 21.15 6.80 -2.74
N LYS A 479 19.90 6.74 -2.26
CA LYS A 479 19.47 7.40 -1.01
C LYS A 479 20.13 6.81 0.23
N VAL A 480 20.47 5.52 0.19
CA VAL A 480 21.09 4.81 1.31
C VAL A 480 22.60 4.95 1.27
N ASN A 481 23.23 4.66 0.14
CA ASN A 481 24.70 4.59 0.04
C ASN A 481 25.36 5.79 -0.62
N HIS A 482 24.57 6.77 -1.07
CA HIS A 482 25.08 8.01 -1.64
C HIS A 482 25.91 7.83 -2.93
N ILE A 483 25.86 6.65 -3.58
CA ILE A 483 26.56 6.37 -4.83
C ILE A 483 25.61 6.57 -6.01
N THR A 484 26.02 7.40 -6.97
CA THR A 484 25.26 7.64 -8.22
C THR A 484 25.92 7.02 -9.44
N ASP A 485 25.16 6.88 -10.53
CA ASP A 485 25.69 6.40 -11.81
C ASP A 485 26.91 7.22 -12.28
N GLU A 486 26.90 8.53 -12.09
CA GLU A 486 27.99 9.42 -12.49
C GLU A 486 29.30 9.15 -11.74
N MET A 487 29.21 8.72 -10.47
CA MET A 487 30.37 8.41 -9.64
C MET A 487 31.07 7.13 -10.10
N VAL A 488 30.29 6.16 -10.62
CA VAL A 488 30.79 4.82 -10.95
C VAL A 488 30.98 4.55 -12.44
N LYS A 489 30.45 5.39 -13.34
CA LYS A 489 30.50 5.17 -14.80
C LYS A 489 31.90 4.90 -15.37
N ASP A 490 32.92 5.57 -14.83
CA ASP A 490 34.32 5.49 -15.30
C ASP A 490 35.18 4.55 -14.41
N LYS A 491 34.55 3.82 -13.47
CA LYS A 491 35.21 2.88 -12.57
C LYS A 491 35.33 1.51 -13.23
N PRO A 492 36.26 0.65 -12.77
CA PRO A 492 36.39 -0.71 -13.31
C PRO A 492 35.11 -1.52 -13.07
N THR A 493 34.83 -2.45 -13.98
CA THR A 493 33.71 -3.38 -13.86
C THR A 493 33.98 -4.44 -12.80
N ILE A 494 32.92 -5.09 -12.30
CA ILE A 494 33.07 -6.17 -11.31
C ILE A 494 34.01 -7.29 -11.81
N LYS A 495 33.99 -7.59 -13.12
CA LYS A 495 34.86 -8.60 -13.74
C LYS A 495 36.35 -8.26 -13.60
N GLU A 496 36.71 -6.98 -13.67
CA GLU A 496 38.09 -6.50 -13.52
C GLU A 496 38.53 -6.42 -12.06
N VAL A 497 37.57 -6.18 -11.15
CA VAL A 497 37.82 -6.01 -9.72
C VAL A 497 37.87 -7.35 -8.97
N LEU A 498 37.07 -8.35 -9.36
CA LEU A 498 36.97 -9.64 -8.66
C LEU A 498 38.33 -10.31 -8.37
N PRO A 499 39.30 -10.38 -9.32
CA PRO A 499 40.60 -10.97 -9.01
C PRO A 499 41.34 -10.28 -7.86
N LYS A 500 41.21 -8.94 -7.75
CA LYS A 500 41.81 -8.15 -6.66
C LYS A 500 41.12 -8.43 -5.32
N ILE A 501 39.80 -8.56 -5.33
CA ILE A 501 39.03 -8.92 -4.12
C ILE A 501 39.44 -10.31 -3.62
N LEU A 502 39.54 -11.30 -4.53
CA LEU A 502 39.94 -12.66 -4.16
C LEU A 502 41.38 -12.73 -3.64
N GLU A 503 42.30 -11.98 -4.25
CA GLU A 503 43.68 -11.85 -3.75
C GLU A 503 43.71 -11.20 -2.36
N PHE A 504 42.89 -10.16 -2.15
CA PHE A 504 42.76 -9.49 -0.86
C PHE A 504 42.20 -10.42 0.22
N PHE A 505 41.17 -11.23 -0.10
CA PHE A 505 40.64 -12.24 0.81
C PHE A 505 41.68 -13.29 1.20
N GLY A 506 42.47 -13.80 0.24
CA GLY A 506 43.50 -14.79 0.49
C GLY A 506 43.00 -15.99 1.30
N ASP A 507 43.70 -16.33 2.37
CA ASP A 507 43.38 -17.42 3.31
C ASP A 507 42.67 -16.94 4.60
N THR A 508 42.21 -15.69 4.63
CA THR A 508 41.58 -15.10 5.81
C THR A 508 40.19 -15.68 6.10
N ILE A 509 39.75 -15.52 7.35
CA ILE A 509 38.34 -15.66 7.73
C ILE A 509 37.63 -14.38 7.32
N LEU A 510 36.53 -14.49 6.57
CA LEU A 510 35.74 -13.34 6.17
C LEU A 510 34.70 -13.00 7.24
N VAL A 511 34.52 -11.72 7.53
CA VAL A 511 33.55 -11.24 8.52
C VAL A 511 32.71 -10.15 7.88
N ALA A 512 31.40 -10.29 7.95
CA ALA A 512 30.42 -9.31 7.48
C ALA A 512 29.24 -9.22 8.46
N HIS A 513 28.44 -8.16 8.32
CA HIS A 513 27.24 -7.94 9.12
C HIS A 513 26.00 -8.19 8.25
N ASN A 514 25.45 -9.41 8.28
CA ASN A 514 24.60 -10.01 7.25
C ASN A 514 25.36 -10.71 6.12
N ALA A 515 26.35 -11.55 6.46
CA ALA A 515 27.23 -12.21 5.48
C ALA A 515 26.50 -12.94 4.35
N THR A 516 25.27 -13.43 4.58
CA THR A 516 24.44 -14.04 3.51
C THR A 516 24.22 -13.09 2.33
N PHE A 517 24.11 -11.78 2.59
CA PHE A 517 23.96 -10.73 1.59
C PHE A 517 25.26 -10.52 0.81
N ASP A 518 26.33 -10.05 1.46
CA ASP A 518 27.59 -9.68 0.82
C ASP A 518 28.25 -10.86 0.11
N VAL A 519 28.33 -12.01 0.78
CA VAL A 519 28.86 -13.24 0.18
C VAL A 519 27.95 -13.73 -0.95
N GLY A 520 26.64 -13.52 -0.83
CA GLY A 520 25.68 -13.79 -1.90
C GLY A 520 25.97 -12.98 -3.16
N PHE A 521 26.27 -11.69 -3.02
CA PHE A 521 26.65 -10.81 -4.12
C PHE A 521 28.00 -11.19 -4.74
N ILE A 522 29.01 -11.47 -3.91
CA ILE A 522 30.32 -11.92 -4.38
C ILE A 522 30.20 -13.24 -5.15
N ASN A 523 29.49 -14.23 -4.61
CA ASN A 523 29.31 -15.52 -5.27
C ASN A 523 28.49 -15.41 -6.56
N ALA A 524 27.45 -14.56 -6.61
CA ALA A 524 26.72 -14.30 -7.85
C ALA A 524 27.60 -13.60 -8.90
N ALA A 525 28.48 -12.70 -8.47
CA ALA A 525 29.45 -12.07 -9.38
C ALA A 525 30.47 -13.08 -9.92
N LEU A 526 30.97 -14.00 -9.09
CA LEU A 526 31.84 -15.11 -9.50
C LEU A 526 31.15 -16.05 -10.49
N GLU A 527 29.89 -16.42 -10.22
CA GLU A 527 29.09 -17.27 -11.11
C GLU A 527 28.93 -16.63 -12.50
N ARG A 528 28.65 -15.32 -12.57
CA ARG A 528 28.53 -14.57 -13.83
C ARG A 528 29.80 -14.58 -14.68
N VAL A 529 30.98 -14.68 -14.06
CA VAL A 529 32.27 -14.76 -14.76
C VAL A 529 32.79 -16.20 -14.92
N GLY A 530 31.99 -17.20 -14.54
CA GLY A 530 32.34 -18.62 -14.68
C GLY A 530 33.35 -19.13 -13.64
N MET A 531 33.43 -18.48 -12.48
CA MET A 531 34.31 -18.87 -11.37
C MET A 531 33.54 -19.60 -10.27
N PRO A 532 34.20 -20.50 -9.52
CA PRO A 532 33.56 -21.17 -8.38
C PRO A 532 33.28 -20.17 -7.24
N PRO A 533 32.31 -20.48 -6.36
CA PRO A 533 32.05 -19.67 -5.17
C PRO A 533 33.25 -19.65 -4.23
N ILE A 534 33.33 -18.62 -3.38
CA ILE A 534 34.37 -18.51 -2.36
C ILE A 534 34.31 -19.68 -1.37
N LYS A 535 35.48 -20.10 -0.89
CA LYS A 535 35.64 -21.22 0.04
C LYS A 535 36.19 -20.82 1.40
N ASN A 536 36.44 -19.53 1.60
CA ASN A 536 36.92 -19.00 2.86
C ASN A 536 35.94 -19.36 4.00
N PRO A 537 36.42 -19.60 5.22
CA PRO A 537 35.59 -19.56 6.41
C PRO A 537 34.95 -18.17 6.54
N ILE A 538 33.66 -18.12 6.84
CA ILE A 538 32.88 -16.88 6.89
C ILE A 538 32.12 -16.81 8.20
N ILE A 539 32.09 -15.62 8.80
CA ILE A 539 31.34 -15.29 10.01
C ILE A 539 30.28 -14.24 9.68
N ASP A 540 29.06 -14.48 10.13
CA ASP A 540 27.97 -13.50 10.15
C ASP A 540 27.78 -12.97 11.58
N THR A 541 27.95 -11.67 11.76
CA THR A 541 27.84 -11.05 13.09
C THR A 541 26.39 -10.81 13.54
N ILE A 542 25.38 -10.87 12.65
CA ILE A 542 23.97 -10.70 13.05
C ILE A 542 23.51 -11.84 13.97
N PRO A 543 23.65 -13.13 13.60
CA PRO A 543 23.32 -14.23 14.50
C PRO A 543 24.07 -14.18 15.83
N ILE A 544 25.34 -13.78 15.80
CA ILE A 544 26.16 -13.62 17.02
C ILE A 544 25.57 -12.50 17.89
N SER A 545 25.14 -11.40 17.30
CA SER A 545 24.46 -10.30 17.99
C SER A 545 23.15 -10.77 18.63
N HIS A 546 22.34 -11.60 17.95
CA HIS A 546 21.15 -12.23 18.55
C HIS A 546 21.49 -13.12 19.75
N TYR A 547 22.60 -13.86 19.68
CA TYR A 547 23.06 -14.73 20.76
C TYR A 547 23.55 -13.94 21.98
N LEU A 548 24.33 -12.88 21.75
CA LEU A 548 24.92 -12.07 22.83
C LEU A 548 23.92 -11.09 23.47
N PHE A 549 22.96 -10.58 22.68
CA PHE A 549 22.03 -9.51 23.10
C PHE A 549 20.58 -9.83 22.74
N PRO A 550 20.02 -10.98 23.12
CA PRO A 550 18.69 -11.41 22.68
C PRO A 550 17.57 -10.43 23.06
N GLU A 551 17.74 -9.65 24.14
CA GLU A 551 16.80 -8.62 24.59
C GLU A 551 16.85 -7.31 23.80
N ALA A 552 17.87 -7.10 22.97
CA ALA A 552 18.01 -5.89 22.17
C ALA A 552 16.90 -5.78 21.12
N ALA A 553 16.40 -4.57 20.90
CA ALA A 553 15.32 -4.32 19.94
C ALA A 553 15.80 -4.29 18.48
N ARG A 554 17.09 -4.00 18.25
CA ARG A 554 17.69 -3.84 16.92
C ARG A 554 19.09 -4.47 16.92
N HIS A 555 19.44 -5.04 15.77
CA HIS A 555 20.70 -5.73 15.54
C HIS A 555 21.40 -5.29 14.25
N THR A 556 21.07 -4.10 13.72
CA THR A 556 21.88 -3.44 12.68
C THR A 556 23.30 -3.21 13.20
N GLU A 557 24.26 -2.93 12.32
CA GLU A 557 25.67 -2.81 12.72
C GLU A 557 25.85 -1.77 13.83
N GLY A 558 25.37 -0.54 13.60
CA GLY A 558 25.39 0.52 14.61
C GLY A 558 24.69 0.12 15.92
N ALA A 559 23.58 -0.63 15.86
CA ALA A 559 22.89 -1.12 17.05
C ALA A 559 23.71 -2.17 17.81
N MET A 560 24.33 -3.12 17.09
CA MET A 560 25.24 -4.12 17.67
C MET A 560 26.44 -3.44 18.36
N LEU A 561 27.08 -2.47 17.69
CA LEU A 561 28.20 -1.71 18.27
C LEU A 561 27.78 -0.98 19.56
N LYS A 562 26.59 -0.37 19.56
CA LYS A 562 26.02 0.26 20.76
C LYS A 562 25.73 -0.75 21.87
N ASN A 563 25.21 -1.93 21.55
CA ASN A 563 24.94 -3.00 22.52
C ASN A 563 26.24 -3.56 23.12
N LEU A 564 27.34 -3.55 22.35
CA LEU A 564 28.69 -3.85 22.84
C LEU A 564 29.25 -2.75 23.75
N GLY A 565 28.65 -1.56 23.78
CA GLY A 565 29.11 -0.40 24.54
C GLY A 565 30.09 0.49 23.78
N LEU A 566 30.25 0.29 22.48
CA LEU A 566 31.13 1.06 21.61
C LEU A 566 30.38 2.29 21.06
N ARG A 567 31.08 3.42 20.98
CA ARG A 567 30.56 4.69 20.42
C ARG A 567 31.44 5.14 19.26
N VAL A 568 31.61 4.25 18.29
CA VAL A 568 32.51 4.44 17.14
C VAL A 568 31.76 4.66 15.83
N TYR A 569 30.44 4.42 15.81
CA TYR A 569 29.60 4.52 14.62
C TYR A 569 29.02 5.94 14.48
N ASN A 570 29.30 6.56 13.35
CA ASN A 570 28.79 7.85 12.90
C ASN A 570 27.79 7.58 11.78
N GLU A 571 26.53 7.92 12.00
CA GLU A 571 25.46 7.71 11.01
C GLU A 571 25.65 8.59 9.75
N GLU A 572 26.40 9.69 9.83
CA GLU A 572 26.69 10.55 8.67
C GLU A 572 27.79 9.98 7.75
N GLU A 573 28.64 9.10 8.26
CA GLU A 573 29.71 8.41 7.50
C GLU A 573 29.35 6.95 7.19
N ALA A 574 28.20 6.49 7.67
CA ALA A 574 27.66 5.16 7.38
C ALA A 574 27.38 5.00 5.88
N HIS A 575 27.38 3.74 5.41
CA HIS A 575 27.17 3.39 4.01
C HIS A 575 28.32 3.83 3.08
N GLU A 576 29.50 4.03 3.66
CA GLU A 576 30.78 3.92 2.97
C GLU A 576 31.42 2.58 3.34
N ALA A 577 31.57 1.68 2.38
CA ALA A 577 31.87 0.27 2.66
C ALA A 577 33.16 0.04 3.48
N VAL A 578 34.19 0.89 3.33
CA VAL A 578 35.43 0.77 4.15
C VAL A 578 35.26 1.33 5.56
N TYR A 579 34.44 2.36 5.73
CA TYR A 579 34.09 2.90 7.04
C TYR A 579 33.35 1.81 7.85
N ASP A 580 32.32 1.23 7.26
CA ASP A 580 31.51 0.17 7.88
C ASP A 580 32.36 -1.06 8.19
N ALA A 581 33.19 -1.54 7.26
CA ALA A 581 34.14 -2.62 7.54
C ALA A 581 35.09 -2.32 8.72
N THR A 582 35.50 -1.05 8.90
CA THR A 582 36.34 -0.62 10.01
C THR A 582 35.58 -0.60 11.33
N ALA A 583 34.36 -0.04 11.34
CA ALA A 583 33.50 0.01 12.51
C ALA A 583 33.09 -1.41 12.96
N LEU A 584 32.72 -2.28 12.01
CA LEU A 584 32.43 -3.69 12.24
C LEU A 584 33.60 -4.41 12.90
N ASN A 585 34.85 -4.12 12.50
CA ASN A 585 36.01 -4.73 13.14
C ASN A 585 36.15 -4.35 14.61
N GLU A 586 35.88 -3.11 15.01
CA GLU A 586 35.90 -2.72 16.43
C GLU A 586 34.92 -3.58 17.24
N GLY A 587 33.72 -3.79 16.70
CA GLY A 587 32.74 -4.71 17.28
C GLY A 587 33.22 -6.16 17.31
N TRP A 588 33.81 -6.63 16.21
CA TRP A 588 34.30 -8.00 16.08
C TRP A 588 35.43 -8.31 17.06
N GLN A 589 36.37 -7.39 17.29
CA GLN A 589 37.42 -7.58 18.28
C GLN A 589 36.84 -7.71 19.70
N GLU A 590 35.85 -6.89 20.07
CA GLU A 590 35.16 -7.00 21.36
C GLU A 590 34.38 -8.32 21.48
N ILE A 591 33.71 -8.77 20.41
CA ILE A 591 33.03 -10.08 20.36
C ILE A 591 34.01 -11.23 20.61
N ILE A 592 35.17 -11.23 19.94
CA ILE A 592 36.21 -12.25 20.16
C ILE A 592 36.62 -12.28 21.64
N LEU A 593 36.83 -11.12 22.27
CA LEU A 593 37.22 -11.05 23.68
C LEU A 593 36.15 -11.63 24.62
N ARG A 594 34.88 -11.38 24.35
CA ARG A 594 33.76 -11.94 25.13
C ARG A 594 33.65 -13.45 24.95
N LEU A 595 33.69 -13.93 23.71
CA LEU A 595 33.59 -15.35 23.40
C LEU A 595 34.79 -16.13 23.95
N ASP A 596 36.03 -15.61 23.86
CA ASP A 596 37.22 -16.25 24.45
C ASP A 596 37.16 -16.29 25.99
N LYS A 597 36.48 -15.32 26.62
CA LYS A 597 36.28 -15.32 28.08
C LYS A 597 35.28 -16.40 28.52
N GLU A 598 34.20 -16.60 27.76
CA GLU A 598 33.19 -17.62 28.05
C GLU A 598 33.62 -19.02 27.60
N HIS A 599 34.33 -19.10 26.48
CA HIS A 599 34.78 -20.31 25.82
C HIS A 599 36.27 -20.18 25.43
N PRO A 600 37.21 -20.38 26.37
CA PRO A 600 38.64 -20.21 26.10
C PRO A 600 39.13 -21.08 24.93
N GLY A 601 39.73 -20.44 23.93
CA GLY A 601 40.25 -21.12 22.75
C GLY A 601 39.20 -21.51 21.70
N ILE A 602 37.99 -20.93 21.76
CA ILE A 602 36.93 -21.11 20.77
C ILE A 602 37.47 -20.93 19.34
N THR A 603 37.09 -21.88 18.48
CA THR A 603 37.45 -21.88 17.06
C THR A 603 36.29 -21.38 16.20
N HIS A 604 36.57 -21.12 14.92
CA HIS A 604 35.53 -20.74 13.97
C HIS A 604 34.43 -21.80 13.86
N GLU A 605 34.74 -23.09 13.78
CA GLU A 605 33.71 -24.15 13.72
C GLU A 605 32.88 -24.30 15.00
N ASP A 606 33.45 -23.96 16.16
CA ASP A 606 32.72 -24.02 17.44
C ASP A 606 31.58 -22.99 17.51
N LEU A 607 31.64 -21.90 16.73
CA LEU A 607 30.57 -20.90 16.65
C LEU A 607 29.23 -21.51 16.22
N ASP A 608 29.25 -22.61 15.45
CA ASP A 608 28.04 -23.31 15.00
C ASP A 608 27.36 -24.12 16.13
N SER A 609 28.01 -24.22 17.28
CA SER A 609 27.47 -24.85 18.50
C SER A 609 26.87 -23.85 19.48
N LEU A 610 26.99 -22.53 19.22
CA LEU A 610 26.34 -21.51 20.04
C LEU A 610 24.82 -21.65 19.92
N ALA A 611 24.14 -21.79 21.07
CA ALA A 611 22.70 -21.96 21.10
C ALA A 611 22.11 -21.42 22.41
N ILE A 612 20.94 -20.80 22.31
CA ILE A 612 20.10 -20.48 23.47
C ILE A 612 19.00 -21.55 23.53
N THR A 613 18.99 -22.34 24.60
CA THR A 613 18.04 -23.44 24.78
C THR A 613 16.90 -23.05 25.71
N MET A 614 15.71 -23.57 25.42
CA MET A 614 14.57 -23.40 26.32
C MET A 614 14.83 -24.19 27.60
N PRO A 615 14.75 -23.57 28.79
CA PRO A 615 14.92 -24.31 30.04
C PRO A 615 13.77 -25.33 30.19
N LEU A 616 14.09 -26.53 30.67
CA LEU A 616 13.10 -27.59 30.82
C LEU A 616 12.14 -27.29 31.99
N ASP A 617 10.89 -27.72 31.88
CA ASP A 617 9.89 -27.57 32.95
C ASP A 617 10.33 -28.21 34.28
N SER A 618 11.21 -29.22 34.24
CA SER A 618 11.81 -29.85 35.41
C SER A 618 12.79 -28.94 36.16
N GLU A 619 13.23 -27.84 35.55
CA GLU A 619 14.19 -26.88 36.12
C GLU A 619 13.51 -25.62 36.67
N LYS A 620 12.18 -25.60 36.79
CA LYS A 620 11.40 -24.44 37.25
C LYS A 620 11.85 -23.86 38.59
N ASP A 621 12.37 -24.70 39.48
CA ASP A 621 12.83 -24.29 40.80
C ASP A 621 14.27 -23.72 40.80
N ALA A 622 14.96 -23.72 39.66
CA ALA A 622 16.31 -23.16 39.56
C ALA A 622 16.26 -21.62 39.71
N PRO A 623 17.16 -20.99 40.49
CA PRO A 623 17.14 -19.54 40.74
C PRO A 623 17.23 -18.67 39.48
N ASP A 624 17.80 -19.20 38.40
CA ASP A 624 18.01 -18.52 37.12
C ASP A 624 16.99 -18.92 36.04
N TYR A 625 16.02 -19.79 36.35
CA TYR A 625 15.04 -20.32 35.39
C TYR A 625 14.30 -19.22 34.64
N GLU A 626 13.71 -18.26 35.35
CA GLU A 626 12.97 -17.15 34.74
C GLU A 626 13.87 -16.27 33.86
N LYS A 627 15.14 -16.09 34.25
CA LYS A 627 16.11 -15.36 33.45
C LYS A 627 16.43 -16.11 32.15
N ARG A 628 16.69 -17.42 32.22
CA ARG A 628 16.94 -18.25 31.04
C ARG A 628 15.74 -18.33 30.11
N LYS A 629 14.53 -18.43 30.68
CA LYS A 629 13.26 -18.44 29.94
C LYS A 629 13.02 -17.11 29.22
N LEU A 630 13.28 -15.98 29.90
CA LEU A 630 13.20 -14.65 29.28
C LEU A 630 14.24 -14.50 28.16
N ASN A 631 15.47 -14.95 28.39
CA ASN A 631 16.54 -14.92 27.40
C ASN A 631 16.16 -15.69 26.12
N PHE A 632 15.64 -16.92 26.28
CA PHE A 632 15.12 -17.72 25.18
C PHE A 632 13.95 -17.03 24.47
N SER A 633 12.99 -16.51 25.23
CA SER A 633 11.81 -15.81 24.69
C SER A 633 12.16 -14.53 23.92
N SER A 634 13.25 -13.86 24.30
CA SER A 634 13.77 -12.69 23.58
C SER A 634 14.52 -13.11 22.32
N PHE A 635 15.36 -14.16 22.40
CA PHE A 635 16.09 -14.71 21.25
C PHE A 635 15.17 -15.15 20.11
N ILE A 636 14.09 -15.89 20.41
CA ILE A 636 13.18 -16.41 19.38
C ILE A 636 12.46 -15.31 18.58
N ARG A 637 12.36 -14.08 19.11
CA ARG A 637 11.73 -12.95 18.39
C ARG A 637 12.53 -12.51 17.18
N HIS A 638 13.82 -12.80 17.17
CA HIS A 638 14.73 -12.48 16.07
C HIS A 638 14.76 -13.58 15.00
N LEU A 639 14.21 -14.75 15.31
CA LEU A 639 14.12 -15.86 14.36
C LEU A 639 12.94 -15.65 13.43
N ARG A 640 13.16 -15.89 12.13
CA ARG A 640 12.07 -15.88 11.16
C ARG A 640 11.24 -17.17 11.29
N PRO A 641 9.92 -17.07 11.54
CA PRO A 641 9.06 -18.23 11.50
C PRO A 641 8.89 -18.73 10.06
N TYR A 642 8.64 -20.02 9.93
CA TYR A 642 8.09 -20.61 8.71
C TYR A 642 6.87 -21.45 9.06
N HIS A 643 6.01 -21.63 8.08
CA HIS A 643 4.76 -22.36 8.25
C HIS A 643 4.99 -23.88 8.12
N CYS A 644 4.32 -24.64 8.98
CA CYS A 644 4.34 -26.09 8.97
C CYS A 644 2.92 -26.62 9.11
N ILE A 645 2.50 -27.45 8.17
CA ILE A 645 1.18 -28.08 8.20
C ILE A 645 1.25 -29.34 9.06
N VAL A 646 0.48 -29.36 10.14
CA VAL A 646 0.40 -30.52 11.03
C VAL A 646 -0.97 -31.17 10.91
N LEU A 647 -1.00 -32.44 10.54
CA LEU A 647 -2.22 -33.23 10.39
C LEU A 647 -2.30 -34.30 11.49
N ALA A 648 -3.44 -34.36 12.18
CA ALA A 648 -3.69 -35.36 13.21
C ALA A 648 -3.94 -36.73 12.57
N LYS A 649 -3.03 -37.68 12.81
CA LYS A 649 -3.15 -39.07 12.31
C LYS A 649 -4.34 -39.83 12.92
N ASN A 650 -4.68 -39.54 14.18
CA ASN A 650 -5.70 -40.25 14.95
C ASN A 650 -6.25 -39.37 16.10
N GLN A 651 -7.20 -39.90 16.88
CA GLN A 651 -7.81 -39.20 18.01
C GLN A 651 -6.79 -38.72 19.05
N GLN A 652 -5.71 -39.47 19.27
CA GLN A 652 -4.64 -39.07 20.19
C GLN A 652 -3.88 -37.87 19.63
N GLY A 653 -3.50 -37.91 18.35
CA GLY A 653 -2.86 -36.77 17.67
C GLY A 653 -3.72 -35.51 17.67
N MET A 654 -5.05 -35.64 17.57
CA MET A 654 -5.95 -34.49 17.68
C MET A 654 -5.93 -33.89 19.10
N LYS A 655 -5.91 -34.72 20.15
CA LYS A 655 -5.75 -34.25 21.54
C LYS A 655 -4.40 -33.57 21.75
N ASP A 656 -3.34 -34.11 21.17
CA ASP A 656 -2.00 -33.53 21.29
C ASP A 656 -1.91 -32.19 20.54
N LEU A 657 -2.56 -32.06 19.38
CA LEU A 657 -2.68 -30.79 18.68
C LEU A 657 -3.42 -29.73 19.51
N TYR A 658 -4.53 -30.09 20.18
CA TYR A 658 -5.20 -29.19 21.13
C TYR A 658 -4.27 -28.73 22.25
N LYS A 659 -3.45 -29.63 22.81
CA LYS A 659 -2.48 -29.26 23.86
C LYS A 659 -1.42 -28.31 23.34
N ILE A 660 -0.83 -28.59 22.18
CA ILE A 660 0.19 -27.74 21.56
C ILE A 660 -0.35 -26.32 21.37
N ILE A 661 -1.54 -26.19 20.79
CA ILE A 661 -2.16 -24.88 20.56
C ILE A 661 -2.50 -24.18 21.88
N THR A 662 -2.99 -24.92 22.87
CA THR A 662 -3.29 -24.37 24.20
C THR A 662 -2.02 -23.91 24.94
N GLN A 663 -0.87 -24.54 24.70
CA GLN A 663 0.41 -24.13 25.28
C GLN A 663 1.03 -22.94 24.55
N GLY A 664 0.71 -22.75 23.26
CA GLY A 664 1.19 -21.64 22.46
C GLY A 664 0.42 -20.32 22.67
N HIS A 665 -0.81 -20.39 23.19
CA HIS A 665 -1.60 -19.24 23.65
C HIS A 665 -1.39 -19.00 25.14
#